data_AF-A0A7W4ZZP9-F1
#
_entry.id   AF-A0A7W4ZZP9-F1
#
_cell.length_a   1.000
_cell.length_b   1.000
_cell.length_c   1.000
_cell.angle_alpha   90.00
_cell.angle_beta   90.00
_cell.angle_gamma   90.00
#
_symmetry.space_group_name_H-M   'P 1'
#
loop_
_entity.id
_entity.type
_entity.pdbx_description
1 polymer ?
#
loop_
_entity_poly.entity_id
_entity_poly.type
_entity_poly.pdbx_seq_one_letter_code
_entity_poly.pdbx_strand_id
1 'polypeptide(L)'
;MADGKKRGRKPAPIRAETPEARRLTVFLRELRERSGKTYSDLSVKLNWSRSSIGNHYSGAVPTREVVVQLVEATAFPHEVEQRKAEAVRLWERAAHPPAAQMAVRRDPADAQSAVARYMHDGRSRLSEADQQSRRLARELTTAQELVVMLTALNTSLDARIQELAATPDEGNSGQIQEQLSGVLQQLEQAQKDLVEARGARDQAEALAATARRRCLELEEELALLRLLDPGSSPPADSAEPEQGPGLDTQALLDDPAEALRTARRLLDEGRALRGEAADSLGVAAATVATSRVIRRSERWQASALVLGRALGCVLAMSGAAVHVVTAPAWHLLTAPVVMLGVLLAVDPWRWVTVAWPWLRALMRREPLPRQLPVLLADLSPRLLRGMTAALSAVGAGYTTSLARDDHLWWLYLTLPGTAVMVLATVFGYDHGLVRTLRAALADVRADLTAPILSPSSPLKEQHLPARQRWIQILDGRWFDARVDEIRAFLRRPWSPHTPWWLLLCLTPLLFIALVPIGAALERFFSPLAEHAGGVWSTINQPVTHFLNTHTDGLPLSAQTAHALWLTGGIAIALLSAATRSFAARLTWTLWGATTVWMTWAAAPATARPTAAGLTAIVWGITSVIALNGVGTRPRVTTINLIGDVPAALQKHHATDTPENEPDASGSEQQPTTPM
;
A
#
# COMPACT_ATOMS: atom_id res chain seq x y z
N MET A 1 -42.69 18.29 -52.56
CA MET A 1 -41.34 18.18 -51.96
C MET A 1 -41.25 19.14 -50.78
N ALA A 2 -41.35 18.64 -49.55
CA ALA A 2 -41.03 19.39 -48.33
C ALA A 2 -40.36 18.41 -47.38
N ASP A 3 -39.05 18.57 -47.26
CA ASP A 3 -38.11 17.62 -46.65
C ASP A 3 -38.30 17.56 -45.12
N GLY A 4 -38.51 16.36 -44.59
CA GLY A 4 -38.76 16.10 -43.18
C GLY A 4 -37.49 16.26 -42.34
N LYS A 5 -37.10 17.50 -42.03
CA LYS A 5 -35.99 17.76 -41.09
C LYS A 5 -36.34 17.24 -39.70
N LYS A 6 -35.61 16.21 -39.27
CA LYS A 6 -35.66 15.58 -37.94
C LYS A 6 -35.70 16.66 -36.83
N ARG A 7 -36.83 16.76 -36.11
CA ARG A 7 -36.98 17.63 -34.93
C ARG A 7 -35.96 17.23 -33.86
N GLY A 8 -35.01 18.12 -33.57
CA GLY A 8 -34.02 17.93 -32.50
C GLY A 8 -34.64 17.86 -31.09
N ARG A 9 -33.84 17.36 -30.14
CA ARG A 9 -34.18 17.20 -28.71
C ARG A 9 -34.83 18.47 -28.11
N LYS A 10 -35.98 18.31 -27.43
CA LYS A 10 -36.68 19.42 -26.75
C LYS A 10 -35.75 20.10 -25.71
N PRO A 11 -35.73 21.44 -25.64
CA PRO A 11 -34.93 22.17 -24.66
C PRO A 11 -35.40 21.88 -23.22
N ALA A 12 -34.47 21.90 -22.26
CA ALA A 12 -34.76 21.75 -20.83
C ALA A 12 -35.72 22.84 -20.30
N PRO A 13 -36.41 22.66 -19.16
CA PRO A 13 -37.17 23.74 -18.53
C PRO A 13 -36.28 24.95 -18.20
N ILE A 14 -36.83 26.16 -18.26
CA ILE A 14 -36.10 27.41 -17.93
C ILE A 14 -35.92 27.47 -16.41
N ARG A 15 -34.68 27.48 -15.94
CA ARG A 15 -34.24 27.54 -14.53
C ARG A 15 -33.55 28.88 -14.24
N ALA A 16 -34.21 29.99 -14.58
CA ALA A 16 -33.68 31.32 -14.33
C ALA A 16 -33.99 31.75 -12.88
N GLU A 17 -32.98 32.23 -12.17
CA GLU A 17 -33.08 32.69 -10.76
C GLU A 17 -33.76 34.06 -10.65
N THR A 18 -33.61 34.92 -11.68
CA THR A 18 -34.20 36.26 -11.73
C THR A 18 -35.20 36.39 -12.90
N PRO A 19 -36.24 37.24 -12.77
CA PRO A 19 -37.19 37.48 -13.86
C PRO A 19 -36.50 38.08 -15.11
N GLU A 20 -35.42 38.83 -14.93
CA GLU A 20 -34.59 39.37 -16.01
C GLU A 20 -33.79 38.28 -16.74
N ALA A 21 -33.17 37.35 -16.00
CA ALA A 21 -32.49 36.20 -16.60
C ALA A 21 -33.46 35.30 -17.38
N ARG A 22 -34.73 35.20 -16.91
CA ARG A 22 -35.80 34.51 -17.64
C ARG A 22 -36.10 35.19 -18.97
N ARG A 23 -36.20 36.52 -19.00
CA ARG A 23 -36.45 37.30 -20.23
C ARG A 23 -35.33 37.13 -21.26
N LEU A 24 -34.06 37.21 -20.84
CA LEU A 24 -32.92 36.95 -21.72
C LEU A 24 -32.94 35.52 -22.28
N THR A 25 -33.24 34.53 -21.45
CA THR A 25 -33.28 33.13 -21.86
C THR A 25 -34.42 32.85 -22.87
N VAL A 26 -35.59 33.45 -22.66
CA VAL A 26 -36.72 33.36 -23.60
C VAL A 26 -36.34 33.98 -24.95
N PHE A 27 -35.75 35.18 -24.93
CA PHE A 27 -35.30 35.88 -26.13
C PHE A 27 -34.31 35.04 -26.96
N LEU A 28 -33.30 34.47 -26.32
CA LEU A 28 -32.32 33.62 -27.00
C LEU A 28 -32.97 32.35 -27.59
N ARG A 29 -33.91 31.72 -26.88
CA ARG A 29 -34.63 30.53 -27.38
C ARG A 29 -35.48 30.86 -28.59
N GLU A 30 -36.19 31.99 -28.57
CA GLU A 30 -37.02 32.44 -29.67
C GLU A 30 -36.18 32.70 -30.94
N LEU A 31 -35.01 33.33 -30.79
CA LEU A 31 -34.08 33.52 -31.90
C LEU A 31 -33.62 32.19 -32.51
N ARG A 32 -33.28 31.20 -31.66
CA ARG A 32 -32.91 29.87 -32.14
C ARG A 32 -34.07 29.20 -32.88
N GLU A 33 -35.27 29.25 -32.32
CA GLU A 33 -36.47 28.63 -32.93
C GLU A 33 -36.80 29.25 -34.29
N ARG A 34 -36.75 30.58 -34.40
CA ARG A 34 -36.93 31.30 -35.67
C ARG A 34 -35.85 30.98 -36.71
N SER A 35 -34.61 30.75 -36.27
CA SER A 35 -33.51 30.38 -37.15
C SER A 35 -33.59 28.95 -37.71
N GLY A 36 -34.40 28.09 -37.08
CA GLY A 36 -34.49 26.66 -37.42
C GLY A 36 -33.24 25.83 -37.11
N LYS A 37 -32.22 26.42 -36.47
CA LYS A 37 -30.93 25.75 -36.18
C LYS A 37 -31.05 24.83 -34.97
N THR A 38 -30.51 23.63 -35.10
CA THR A 38 -30.44 22.66 -34.00
C THR A 38 -29.20 22.89 -33.13
N TYR A 39 -29.16 22.28 -31.95
CA TYR A 39 -27.96 22.29 -31.10
C TYR A 39 -26.73 21.71 -31.82
N SER A 40 -26.92 20.79 -32.78
CA SER A 40 -25.83 20.24 -33.58
C SER A 40 -25.25 21.29 -34.52
N ASP A 41 -26.10 22.05 -35.19
CA ASP A 41 -25.67 23.10 -36.13
C ASP A 41 -24.92 24.22 -35.40
N LEU A 42 -25.41 24.59 -34.20
CA LEU A 42 -24.74 25.55 -33.34
C LEU A 42 -23.42 25.02 -32.78
N SER A 43 -23.33 23.73 -32.43
CA SER A 43 -22.06 23.15 -31.95
C SER A 43 -20.95 23.18 -33.00
N VAL A 44 -21.30 22.94 -34.27
CA VAL A 44 -20.35 23.02 -35.38
C VAL A 44 -19.96 24.47 -35.67
N LYS A 45 -20.92 25.40 -35.66
CA LYS A 45 -20.65 26.82 -35.96
C LYS A 45 -19.85 27.53 -34.85
N LEU A 46 -20.07 27.18 -33.59
CA LEU A 46 -19.47 27.85 -32.42
C LEU A 46 -18.30 27.07 -31.80
N ASN A 47 -18.03 25.84 -32.27
CA ASN A 47 -17.05 24.93 -31.68
C ASN A 47 -17.28 24.66 -30.18
N TRP A 48 -18.55 24.61 -29.76
CA TRP A 48 -18.96 24.37 -28.37
C TRP A 48 -19.66 23.03 -28.20
N SER A 49 -19.56 22.43 -27.02
CA SER A 49 -20.29 21.20 -26.72
C SER A 49 -21.81 21.46 -26.69
N ARG A 50 -22.59 20.47 -27.15
CA ARG A 50 -24.07 20.54 -27.13
C ARG A 50 -24.62 20.79 -25.72
N SER A 51 -23.94 20.28 -24.69
CA SER A 51 -24.29 20.50 -23.29
C SER A 51 -24.03 21.93 -22.84
N SER A 52 -22.92 22.55 -23.25
CA SER A 52 -22.60 23.96 -22.95
C SER A 52 -23.64 24.89 -23.57
N ILE A 53 -23.99 24.65 -24.83
CA ILE A 53 -25.05 25.41 -25.52
C ILE A 53 -26.38 25.24 -24.77
N GLY A 54 -26.73 24.01 -24.39
CA GLY A 54 -27.92 23.71 -23.59
C GLY A 54 -27.99 24.49 -22.27
N ASN A 55 -26.87 24.63 -21.57
CA ASN A 55 -26.78 25.38 -20.31
C ASN A 55 -27.01 26.90 -20.51
N HIS A 56 -26.47 27.49 -21.57
CA HIS A 56 -26.73 28.91 -21.87
C HIS A 56 -28.20 29.18 -22.22
N TYR A 57 -28.91 28.17 -22.74
CA TYR A 57 -30.36 28.24 -22.97
C TYR A 57 -31.20 27.80 -21.76
N SER A 58 -30.61 27.37 -20.64
CA SER A 58 -31.38 26.82 -19.51
C SER A 58 -31.65 27.81 -18.37
N GLY A 59 -31.18 29.05 -18.43
CA GLY A 59 -31.50 30.08 -17.43
C GLY A 59 -30.32 30.68 -16.67
N ALA A 60 -29.11 30.14 -16.84
CA ALA A 60 -27.89 30.76 -16.32
C ALA A 60 -27.51 31.96 -17.19
N VAL A 61 -27.22 33.11 -16.58
CA VAL A 61 -26.83 34.33 -17.30
C VAL A 61 -25.45 34.11 -17.95
N PRO A 62 -25.34 34.03 -19.29
CA PRO A 62 -24.06 33.82 -19.98
C PRO A 62 -23.19 35.07 -19.89
N THR A 63 -21.91 34.97 -20.24
CA THR A 63 -21.07 36.17 -20.45
C THR A 63 -21.56 36.96 -21.67
N ARG A 64 -21.29 38.27 -21.70
CA ARG A 64 -21.67 39.15 -22.82
C ARG A 64 -21.21 38.62 -24.18
N GLU A 65 -19.99 38.12 -24.24
CA GLU A 65 -19.38 37.54 -25.45
C GLU A 65 -20.17 36.34 -25.97
N VAL A 66 -20.60 35.46 -25.05
CA VAL A 66 -21.39 34.27 -25.37
C VAL A 66 -22.76 34.66 -25.92
N VAL A 67 -23.41 35.67 -25.34
CA VAL A 67 -24.70 36.19 -25.82
C VAL A 67 -24.57 36.72 -27.25
N VAL A 68 -23.53 37.51 -27.53
CA VAL A 68 -23.26 38.06 -28.86
C VAL A 68 -23.01 36.95 -29.89
N GLN A 69 -22.17 35.98 -29.56
CA GLN A 69 -21.85 34.86 -30.45
C GLN A 69 -23.08 33.99 -30.73
N LEU A 70 -23.96 33.77 -29.75
CA LEU A 70 -25.22 33.07 -29.96
C LEU A 70 -26.18 33.83 -30.88
N VAL A 71 -26.24 35.16 -30.76
CA VAL A 71 -27.07 36.00 -31.65
C VAL A 71 -26.50 36.00 -33.07
N GLU A 72 -25.20 36.16 -33.27
CA GLU A 72 -24.55 36.07 -34.59
C GLU A 72 -24.69 34.66 -35.21
N ALA A 73 -24.77 33.64 -34.37
CA ALA A 73 -25.02 32.29 -34.83
C ALA A 73 -26.48 32.05 -35.23
N THR A 74 -27.46 32.77 -34.66
CA THR A 74 -28.89 32.47 -34.81
C THR A 74 -29.70 33.52 -35.59
N ALA A 75 -29.32 34.80 -35.57
CA ALA A 75 -30.02 35.86 -36.28
C ALA A 75 -29.80 35.81 -37.81
N PHE A 76 -30.75 36.38 -38.57
CA PHE A 76 -30.62 36.54 -40.02
C PHE A 76 -29.66 37.70 -40.34
N PRO A 77 -28.88 37.64 -41.44
CA PRO A 77 -27.82 38.61 -41.74
C PRO A 77 -28.22 40.08 -41.71
N HIS A 78 -29.48 40.41 -42.04
CA HIS A 78 -30.00 41.78 -42.05
C HIS A 78 -30.49 42.27 -40.68
N GLU A 79 -30.69 41.40 -39.69
CA GLU A 79 -31.18 41.77 -38.35
C GLU A 79 -30.10 41.64 -37.26
N VAL A 80 -28.90 41.15 -37.58
CA VAL A 80 -27.87 40.79 -36.59
C VAL A 80 -27.56 41.96 -35.65
N GLU A 81 -27.32 43.15 -36.18
CA GLU A 81 -26.94 44.33 -35.39
C GLU A 81 -28.07 44.79 -34.45
N GLN A 82 -29.32 44.77 -34.92
CA GLN A 82 -30.47 45.13 -34.11
C GLN A 82 -30.69 44.14 -32.96
N ARG A 83 -30.61 42.83 -33.26
CA ARG A 83 -30.79 41.77 -32.27
C ARG A 83 -29.63 41.71 -31.28
N LYS A 84 -28.42 42.05 -31.71
CA LYS A 84 -27.25 42.15 -30.85
C LYS A 84 -27.41 43.28 -29.83
N ALA A 85 -27.88 44.46 -30.25
CA ALA A 85 -28.17 45.57 -29.35
C ALA A 85 -29.26 45.24 -28.32
N GLU A 86 -30.33 44.55 -28.75
CA GLU A 86 -31.42 44.10 -27.87
C GLU A 86 -30.95 43.04 -26.85
N ALA A 87 -30.15 42.07 -27.29
CA ALA A 87 -29.59 41.02 -26.44
C ALA A 87 -28.66 41.58 -25.36
N VAL A 88 -27.81 42.57 -25.72
CA VAL A 88 -26.89 43.23 -24.78
C VAL A 88 -27.68 44.01 -23.71
N ARG A 89 -28.76 44.72 -24.08
CA ARG A 89 -29.63 45.42 -23.10
C ARG A 89 -30.32 44.46 -22.13
N LEU A 90 -30.79 43.31 -22.64
CA LEU A 90 -31.39 42.27 -21.78
C LEU A 90 -30.34 41.61 -20.87
N TRP A 91 -29.12 41.42 -21.37
CA TRP A 91 -28.00 40.92 -20.59
C TRP A 91 -27.59 41.89 -19.48
N GLU A 92 -27.48 43.19 -19.74
CA GLU A 92 -27.14 44.20 -18.74
C GLU A 92 -28.14 44.23 -17.58
N ARG A 93 -29.45 44.11 -17.88
CA ARG A 93 -30.52 44.02 -16.89
C ARG A 93 -30.49 42.70 -16.10
N ALA A 94 -30.13 41.59 -16.76
CA ALA A 94 -30.01 40.30 -16.10
C ALA A 94 -28.75 40.20 -15.21
N ALA A 95 -27.67 40.88 -15.59
CA ALA A 95 -26.42 40.94 -14.82
C ALA A 95 -26.51 41.92 -13.63
N HIS A 96 -27.36 42.95 -13.72
CA HIS A 96 -27.53 43.96 -12.67
C HIS A 96 -29.03 44.16 -12.32
N PRO A 97 -29.67 43.22 -11.59
CA PRO A 97 -31.07 43.34 -11.24
C PRO A 97 -31.30 44.51 -10.24
N PRO A 98 -32.35 45.34 -10.43
CA PRO A 98 -32.63 46.47 -9.54
C PRO A 98 -33.12 45.98 -8.16
N ALA A 99 -32.48 46.46 -7.09
CA ALA A 99 -32.68 46.02 -5.70
C ALA A 99 -34.13 46.12 -5.17
N ALA A 100 -35.00 46.89 -5.80
CA ALA A 100 -36.39 47.11 -5.37
C ALA A 100 -37.30 45.88 -5.51
N GLN A 101 -36.91 44.83 -6.24
CA GLN A 101 -37.77 43.65 -6.49
C GLN A 101 -37.47 42.42 -5.62
N MET A 102 -36.40 42.44 -4.81
CA MET A 102 -36.14 41.35 -3.85
C MET A 102 -37.06 41.38 -2.61
N ALA A 103 -37.77 42.49 -2.39
CA ALA A 103 -38.61 42.70 -1.20
C ALA A 103 -40.12 42.47 -1.48
N VAL A 104 -40.48 41.40 -2.20
CA VAL A 104 -41.89 40.97 -2.26
C VAL A 104 -42.22 40.17 -0.99
N ARG A 105 -42.68 40.93 0.03
CA ARG A 105 -43.61 40.61 1.13
C ARG A 105 -43.88 39.11 1.40
N ARG A 106 -43.26 38.57 2.46
CA ARG A 106 -43.76 37.41 3.23
C ARG A 106 -44.38 37.94 4.52
N ASP A 107 -45.62 37.59 4.82
CA ASP A 107 -46.30 38.05 6.03
C ASP A 107 -45.58 37.53 7.31
N PRO A 108 -45.39 38.38 8.33
CA PRO A 108 -44.64 38.03 9.54
C PRO A 108 -45.31 36.93 10.39
N ALA A 109 -46.64 36.78 10.30
CA ALA A 109 -47.38 35.73 11.01
C ALA A 109 -47.11 34.33 10.45
N ASP A 110 -46.97 34.20 9.12
CA ASP A 110 -46.61 32.92 8.49
C ASP A 110 -45.15 32.54 8.76
N ALA A 111 -44.25 33.53 8.82
CA ALA A 111 -42.84 33.34 9.15
C ALA A 111 -42.65 32.83 10.59
N GLN A 112 -43.37 33.38 11.56
CA GLN A 112 -43.36 32.90 12.96
C GLN A 112 -43.87 31.46 13.06
N SER A 113 -44.94 31.10 12.32
CA SER A 113 -45.44 29.72 12.31
C SER A 113 -44.48 28.72 11.64
N ALA A 114 -43.69 29.17 10.66
CA ALA A 114 -42.68 28.35 10.00
C ALA A 114 -41.44 28.13 10.88
N VAL A 115 -40.99 29.18 11.59
CA VAL A 115 -39.89 29.07 12.56
C VAL A 115 -40.29 28.16 13.73
N ALA A 116 -41.52 28.26 14.24
CA ALA A 116 -42.02 27.36 15.29
C ALA A 116 -42.05 25.88 14.84
N ARG A 117 -42.48 25.60 13.60
CA ARG A 117 -42.43 24.25 13.02
C ARG A 117 -41.00 23.75 12.85
N TYR A 118 -40.10 24.61 12.37
CA TYR A 118 -38.69 24.26 12.21
C TYR A 118 -37.99 24.02 13.56
N MET A 119 -38.33 24.80 14.59
CA MET A 119 -37.86 24.60 15.96
C MET A 119 -38.38 23.29 16.57
N HIS A 120 -39.63 22.91 16.29
CA HIS A 120 -40.18 21.63 16.74
C HIS A 120 -39.49 20.44 16.06
N ASP A 121 -39.31 20.51 14.74
CA ASP A 121 -38.59 19.49 13.95
C ASP A 121 -37.09 19.42 14.31
N GLY A 122 -36.45 20.56 14.59
CA GLY A 122 -35.07 20.60 15.08
C GLY A 122 -34.92 19.95 16.46
N ARG A 123 -35.89 20.16 17.36
CA ARG A 123 -35.91 19.51 18.69
C ARG A 123 -36.12 18.00 18.60
N SER A 124 -37.03 17.53 17.75
CA SER A 124 -37.23 16.09 17.56
C SER A 124 -35.95 15.44 17.03
N ARG A 125 -35.32 16.05 16.01
CA ARG A 125 -34.03 15.57 15.47
C ARG A 125 -32.91 15.59 16.50
N LEU A 126 -32.86 16.60 17.37
CA LEU A 126 -31.88 16.62 18.47
C LEU A 126 -32.13 15.50 19.47
N SER A 127 -33.39 15.26 19.87
CA SER A 127 -33.72 14.16 20.79
C SER A 127 -33.40 12.78 20.20
N GLU A 128 -33.65 12.58 18.90
CA GLU A 128 -33.28 11.35 18.19
C GLU A 128 -31.76 11.18 18.13
N ALA A 129 -31.02 12.25 17.81
CA ALA A 129 -29.57 12.24 17.76
C ALA A 129 -28.94 11.98 19.14
N ASP A 130 -29.49 12.57 20.21
CA ASP A 130 -29.03 12.33 21.58
C ASP A 130 -29.31 10.90 22.02
N GLN A 131 -30.50 10.37 21.72
CA GLN A 131 -30.82 8.97 21.99
C GLN A 131 -29.88 8.01 21.26
N GLN A 132 -29.56 8.28 19.99
CA GLN A 132 -28.58 7.51 19.21
C GLN A 132 -27.18 7.61 19.81
N SER A 133 -26.74 8.81 20.21
CA SER A 133 -25.46 9.04 20.89
C SER A 133 -25.34 8.21 22.17
N ARG A 134 -26.38 8.19 23.01
CA ARG A 134 -26.42 7.36 24.24
C ARG A 134 -26.43 5.87 23.96
N ARG A 135 -27.07 5.41 22.87
CA ARG A 135 -27.01 3.99 22.46
C ARG A 135 -25.60 3.60 22.03
N LEU A 136 -24.92 4.44 21.23
CA LEU A 136 -23.55 4.20 20.79
C LEU A 136 -22.54 4.27 21.95
N ALA A 137 -22.75 5.15 22.92
CA ALA A 137 -21.92 5.21 24.12
C ALA A 137 -22.03 3.93 24.96
N ARG A 138 -23.25 3.38 25.12
CA ARG A 138 -23.45 2.08 25.79
C ARG A 138 -22.76 0.95 25.06
N GLU A 139 -22.90 0.87 23.73
CA GLU A 139 -22.20 -0.11 22.91
C GLU A 139 -20.67 -0.02 23.02
N LEU A 140 -20.12 1.21 23.11
CA LEU A 140 -18.69 1.40 23.32
C LEU A 140 -18.25 0.81 24.67
N THR A 141 -19.01 1.06 25.74
CA THR A 141 -18.74 0.48 27.06
C THR A 141 -18.82 -1.05 27.02
N THR A 142 -19.88 -1.62 26.43
CA THR A 142 -20.02 -3.08 26.26
C THR A 142 -18.86 -3.66 25.46
N ALA A 143 -18.43 -3.02 24.38
CA ALA A 143 -17.30 -3.45 23.57
C ALA A 143 -15.96 -3.38 24.36
N GLN A 144 -15.79 -2.39 25.23
CA GLN A 144 -14.63 -2.31 26.13
C GLN A 144 -14.64 -3.43 27.17
N GLU A 145 -15.79 -3.70 27.81
CA GLU A 145 -15.96 -4.81 28.75
C GLU A 145 -15.68 -6.16 28.10
N LEU A 146 -16.17 -6.39 26.86
CA LEU A 146 -15.88 -7.59 26.08
C LEU A 146 -14.38 -7.77 25.79
N VAL A 147 -13.67 -6.69 25.45
CA VAL A 147 -12.21 -6.76 25.21
C VAL A 147 -11.47 -7.14 26.49
N VAL A 148 -11.89 -6.59 27.64
CA VAL A 148 -11.29 -6.93 28.96
C VAL A 148 -11.57 -8.40 29.30
N MET A 149 -12.83 -8.84 29.21
CA MET A 149 -13.25 -10.21 29.49
C MET A 149 -12.54 -11.22 28.60
N LEU A 150 -12.49 -11.01 27.28
CA LEU A 150 -11.81 -11.93 26.35
C LEU A 150 -10.30 -11.96 26.54
N THR A 151 -9.70 -10.84 26.98
CA THR A 151 -8.27 -10.82 27.33
C THR A 151 -8.01 -11.65 28.58
N ALA A 152 -8.85 -11.51 29.62
CA ALA A 152 -8.76 -12.31 30.84
C ALA A 152 -9.00 -13.81 30.57
N LEU A 153 -9.97 -14.13 29.71
CA LEU A 153 -10.26 -15.49 29.27
C LEU A 153 -9.08 -16.11 28.52
N ASN A 154 -8.43 -15.36 27.62
CA ASN A 154 -7.24 -15.86 26.91
C ASN A 154 -6.12 -16.20 27.91
N THR A 155 -5.91 -15.37 28.94
CA THR A 155 -4.91 -15.66 29.98
C THR A 155 -5.26 -16.86 30.86
N SER A 156 -6.54 -17.08 31.18
CA SER A 156 -6.96 -18.24 31.98
C SER A 156 -6.87 -19.54 31.20
N LEU A 157 -7.20 -19.52 29.91
CA LEU A 157 -7.03 -20.67 29.01
C LEU A 157 -5.55 -21.03 28.82
N ASP A 158 -4.67 -20.03 28.64
CA ASP A 158 -3.22 -20.25 28.57
C ASP A 158 -2.67 -20.89 29.85
N ALA A 159 -3.12 -20.44 31.04
CA ALA A 159 -2.73 -21.04 32.31
C ALA A 159 -3.21 -22.50 32.42
N ARG A 160 -4.44 -22.80 31.98
CA ARG A 160 -5.01 -24.14 31.99
C ARG A 160 -4.30 -25.10 31.03
N ILE A 161 -3.82 -24.60 29.88
CA ILE A 161 -2.95 -25.38 28.97
C ILE A 161 -1.64 -25.75 29.66
N GLN A 162 -1.02 -24.81 30.38
CA GLN A 162 0.23 -25.07 31.11
C GLN A 162 0.05 -26.10 32.23
N GLU A 163 -1.06 -26.03 32.96
CA GLU A 163 -1.40 -27.00 34.03
C GLU A 163 -1.62 -28.41 33.47
N LEU A 164 -2.40 -28.54 32.38
CA LEU A 164 -2.63 -29.82 31.70
C LEU A 164 -1.35 -30.39 31.09
N ALA A 165 -0.46 -29.55 30.57
CA ALA A 165 0.84 -29.98 30.03
C ALA A 165 1.83 -30.40 31.12
N ALA A 166 1.69 -29.87 32.34
CA ALA A 166 2.57 -30.14 33.47
C ALA A 166 2.20 -31.42 34.25
N THR A 167 1.06 -32.04 33.99
CA THR A 167 0.56 -33.22 34.73
C THR A 167 0.84 -34.53 33.94
N PRO A 168 1.91 -35.28 34.25
CA PRO A 168 2.27 -36.49 33.52
C PRO A 168 1.60 -37.71 34.17
N ASP A 169 0.37 -38.01 33.75
CA ASP A 169 -0.35 -39.21 34.24
C ASP A 169 -0.53 -40.25 33.12
N GLU A 170 0.30 -41.31 33.17
CA GLU A 170 0.37 -42.34 32.12
C GLU A 170 -0.96 -43.12 31.96
N GLY A 171 -1.78 -43.18 33.01
CA GLY A 171 -3.06 -43.88 33.01
C GLY A 171 -4.20 -43.12 32.33
N ASN A 172 -4.09 -41.80 32.16
CA ASN A 172 -5.18 -40.94 31.68
C ASN A 172 -4.84 -40.09 30.45
N SER A 173 -3.77 -40.47 29.75
CA SER A 173 -3.24 -39.78 28.56
C SER A 173 -4.29 -39.48 27.48
N GLY A 174 -5.25 -40.40 27.23
CA GLY A 174 -6.32 -40.19 26.26
C GLY A 174 -7.28 -39.06 26.64
N GLN A 175 -7.69 -38.98 27.91
CA GLN A 175 -8.58 -37.92 28.40
C GLN A 175 -7.88 -36.56 28.45
N ILE A 176 -6.61 -36.52 28.84
CA ILE A 176 -5.80 -35.30 28.86
C ILE A 176 -5.63 -34.75 27.43
N GLN A 177 -5.39 -35.62 26.44
CA GLN A 177 -5.28 -35.25 25.03
C GLN A 177 -6.58 -34.62 24.49
N GLU A 178 -7.74 -35.21 24.84
CA GLU A 178 -9.05 -34.71 24.44
C GLU A 178 -9.34 -33.34 25.10
N GLN A 179 -9.09 -33.21 26.41
CA GLN A 179 -9.23 -31.93 27.12
C GLN A 179 -8.30 -30.85 26.55
N LEU A 180 -7.04 -31.18 26.25
CA LEU A 180 -6.09 -30.25 25.65
C LEU A 180 -6.56 -29.75 24.29
N SER A 181 -7.07 -30.64 23.43
CA SER A 181 -7.64 -30.22 22.14
C SER A 181 -8.85 -29.30 22.30
N GLY A 182 -9.71 -29.54 23.30
CA GLY A 182 -10.85 -28.69 23.61
C GLY A 182 -10.44 -27.29 24.05
N VAL A 183 -9.44 -27.19 24.94
CA VAL A 183 -8.92 -25.91 25.42
C VAL A 183 -8.18 -25.15 24.31
N LEU A 184 -7.40 -25.83 23.46
CA LEU A 184 -6.75 -25.20 22.31
C LEU A 184 -7.76 -24.61 21.32
N GLN A 185 -8.85 -25.32 21.05
CA GLN A 185 -9.93 -24.83 20.19
C GLN A 185 -10.64 -23.61 20.83
N GLN A 186 -10.85 -23.62 22.14
CA GLN A 186 -11.41 -22.48 22.86
C GLN A 186 -10.47 -21.26 22.81
N LEU A 187 -9.15 -21.46 22.92
CA LEU A 187 -8.16 -20.40 22.83
C LEU A 187 -8.16 -19.75 21.44
N GLU A 188 -8.13 -20.55 20.36
CA GLU A 188 -8.18 -20.02 18.99
C GLU A 188 -9.44 -19.19 18.77
N GLN A 189 -10.59 -19.68 19.27
CA GLN A 189 -11.86 -18.95 19.19
C GLN A 189 -11.83 -17.65 20.00
N ALA A 190 -11.30 -17.67 21.23
CA ALA A 190 -11.15 -16.48 22.07
C ALA A 190 -10.27 -15.41 21.40
N GLN A 191 -9.16 -15.80 20.77
CA GLN A 191 -8.28 -14.88 20.05
C GLN A 191 -8.97 -14.25 18.85
N LYS A 192 -9.74 -15.04 18.09
CA LYS A 192 -10.52 -14.55 16.95
C LYS A 192 -11.59 -13.56 17.40
N ASP A 193 -12.35 -13.89 18.44
CA ASP A 193 -13.39 -13.03 18.99
C ASP A 193 -12.80 -11.74 19.61
N LEU A 194 -11.60 -11.81 20.19
CA LEU A 194 -10.89 -10.65 20.73
C LEU A 194 -10.45 -9.66 19.64
N VAL A 195 -9.95 -10.14 18.49
CA VAL A 195 -9.64 -9.28 17.35
C VAL A 195 -10.92 -8.62 16.82
N GLU A 196 -12.01 -9.37 16.76
CA GLU A 196 -13.33 -8.86 16.35
C GLU A 196 -13.87 -7.81 17.32
N ALA A 197 -13.74 -8.03 18.63
CA ALA A 197 -14.14 -7.10 19.68
C ALA A 197 -13.35 -5.79 19.66
N ARG A 198 -12.04 -5.84 19.40
CA ARG A 198 -11.21 -4.63 19.22
C ARG A 198 -11.66 -3.82 18.01
N GLY A 199 -11.89 -4.48 16.89
CA GLY A 199 -12.44 -3.83 15.70
C GLY A 199 -13.83 -3.24 15.95
N ALA A 200 -14.65 -3.90 16.78
CA ALA A 200 -15.96 -3.42 17.17
C ALA A 200 -15.91 -2.15 18.01
N ARG A 201 -15.02 -2.13 19.02
CA ARG A 201 -14.76 -0.96 19.86
C ARG A 201 -14.35 0.26 19.03
N ASP A 202 -13.37 0.09 18.14
CA ASP A 202 -12.85 1.21 17.35
C ASP A 202 -13.92 1.78 16.39
N GLN A 203 -14.79 0.92 15.85
CA GLN A 203 -15.94 1.36 15.05
C GLN A 203 -17.00 2.08 15.88
N ALA A 204 -17.34 1.56 17.06
CA ALA A 204 -18.28 2.19 17.97
C ALA A 204 -17.79 3.57 18.41
N GLU A 205 -16.50 3.72 18.71
CA GLU A 205 -15.87 5.00 19.07
C GLU A 205 -15.99 6.03 17.94
N ALA A 206 -15.68 5.63 16.70
CA ALA A 206 -15.80 6.51 15.54
C ALA A 206 -17.25 6.96 15.27
N LEU A 207 -18.21 6.04 15.40
CA LEU A 207 -19.64 6.35 15.25
C LEU A 207 -20.14 7.26 16.39
N ALA A 208 -19.75 6.98 17.64
CA ALA A 208 -20.11 7.81 18.79
C ALA A 208 -19.55 9.24 18.66
N ALA A 209 -18.29 9.39 18.21
CA ALA A 209 -17.70 10.70 17.94
C ALA A 209 -18.47 11.46 16.84
N THR A 210 -18.91 10.75 15.79
CA THR A 210 -19.68 11.34 14.69
C THR A 210 -21.07 11.77 15.15
N ALA A 211 -21.77 10.93 15.91
CA ALA A 211 -23.08 11.24 16.48
C ALA A 211 -23.00 12.45 17.43
N ARG A 212 -21.96 12.50 18.28
CA ARG A 212 -21.74 13.64 19.20
C ARG A 212 -21.50 14.94 18.45
N ARG A 213 -20.72 14.91 17.36
CA ARG A 213 -20.52 16.08 16.50
C ARG A 213 -21.85 16.55 15.89
N ARG A 214 -22.70 15.62 15.44
CA ARG A 214 -24.00 15.96 14.87
C ARG A 214 -24.95 16.57 15.91
N CYS A 215 -24.92 16.10 17.14
CA CYS A 215 -25.68 16.71 18.25
C CYS A 215 -25.24 18.16 18.47
N LEU A 216 -23.92 18.42 18.55
CA LEU A 216 -23.39 19.78 18.72
C LEU A 216 -23.78 20.72 17.56
N GLU A 217 -23.76 20.24 16.32
CA GLU A 217 -24.21 21.01 15.15
C GLU A 217 -25.70 21.37 15.25
N LEU A 218 -26.55 20.41 15.65
CA LEU A 218 -28.00 20.65 15.83
C LEU A 218 -28.28 21.59 17.01
N GLU A 219 -27.51 21.49 18.09
CA GLU A 219 -27.59 22.41 19.22
C GLU A 219 -27.20 23.83 18.82
N GLU A 220 -26.15 24.00 18.02
CA GLU A 220 -25.74 25.30 17.48
C GLU A 220 -26.81 25.89 16.55
N GLU A 221 -27.37 25.08 15.65
CA GLU A 221 -28.49 25.49 14.78
C GLU A 221 -29.71 25.94 15.60
N LEU A 222 -30.08 25.18 16.64
CA LEU A 222 -31.18 25.54 17.55
C LEU A 222 -30.85 26.78 18.39
N ALA A 223 -29.60 26.96 18.82
CA ALA A 223 -29.17 28.16 19.55
C ALA A 223 -29.27 29.42 18.67
N LEU A 224 -28.86 29.33 17.41
CA LEU A 224 -29.01 30.42 16.43
C LEU A 224 -30.49 30.76 16.18
N LEU A 225 -31.37 29.75 16.13
CA LEU A 225 -32.80 29.96 15.99
C LEU A 225 -33.45 30.56 17.24
N ARG A 226 -32.98 30.22 18.45
CA ARG A 226 -33.44 30.85 19.70
C ARG A 226 -33.09 32.34 19.76
N LEU A 227 -31.94 32.75 19.22
CA LEU A 227 -31.59 34.17 19.13
C LEU A 227 -32.57 34.96 18.24
N LEU A 228 -33.25 34.28 17.31
CA LEU A 228 -34.27 34.87 16.44
C LEU A 228 -35.67 34.90 17.08
N ASP A 229 -35.92 34.09 18.13
CA ASP A 229 -37.20 34.04 18.86
C ASP A 229 -37.00 33.83 20.39
N PRO A 230 -36.81 34.92 21.15
CA PRO A 230 -36.43 34.88 22.57
C PRO A 230 -37.55 34.43 23.52
N GLY A 231 -38.78 34.19 23.02
CA GLY A 231 -39.94 33.82 23.85
C GLY A 231 -40.01 32.35 24.27
N SER A 232 -39.12 31.49 23.78
CA SER A 232 -39.19 30.04 24.02
C SER A 232 -38.27 29.57 25.17
N SER A 233 -38.83 29.45 26.38
CA SER A 233 -38.14 28.89 27.54
C SER A 233 -37.73 27.42 27.34
N PRO A 234 -36.59 26.99 27.92
CA PRO A 234 -36.13 25.60 27.86
C PRO A 234 -36.84 24.73 28.93
N PRO A 235 -37.12 23.43 28.67
CA PRO A 235 -37.17 22.46 29.74
C PRO A 235 -35.73 22.05 30.13
N ALA A 236 -35.56 21.88 31.44
CA ALA A 236 -34.36 21.37 32.10
C ALA A 236 -34.26 19.83 31.96
N ASP A 237 -33.11 19.35 32.40
CA ASP A 237 -32.71 17.95 32.65
C ASP A 237 -32.11 17.17 31.47
N SER A 238 -30.81 17.45 31.27
CA SER A 238 -29.85 16.45 30.83
C SER A 238 -29.79 15.32 31.86
N ALA A 239 -30.69 14.32 31.75
CA ALA A 239 -30.58 13.10 32.54
C ALA A 239 -29.20 12.47 32.28
N GLU A 240 -28.39 12.35 33.34
CA GLU A 240 -27.09 11.68 33.33
C GLU A 240 -27.22 10.28 32.71
N PRO A 241 -26.17 9.77 32.04
CA PRO A 241 -26.22 8.45 31.45
C PRO A 241 -26.43 7.40 32.54
N GLU A 242 -27.63 6.81 32.60
CA GLU A 242 -27.88 5.59 33.36
C GLU A 242 -26.89 4.52 32.89
N GLN A 243 -25.98 4.14 33.78
CA GLN A 243 -25.07 3.02 33.57
C GLN A 243 -25.92 1.76 33.44
N GLY A 244 -25.79 1.06 32.31
CA GLY A 244 -26.43 -0.24 32.14
C GLY A 244 -25.90 -1.26 33.15
N PRO A 245 -26.62 -2.37 33.37
CA PRO A 245 -26.10 -3.46 34.19
C PRO A 245 -24.79 -3.94 33.57
N GLY A 246 -23.68 -3.79 34.32
CA GLY A 246 -22.35 -4.21 33.87
C GLY A 246 -22.29 -5.72 33.67
N LEU A 247 -21.44 -6.17 32.75
CA LEU A 247 -21.20 -7.60 32.55
C LEU A 247 -20.59 -8.20 33.84
N ASP A 248 -21.18 -9.28 34.37
CA ASP A 248 -20.60 -10.03 35.49
C ASP A 248 -19.40 -10.87 35.00
N THR A 249 -18.29 -10.17 34.76
CA THR A 249 -17.05 -10.73 34.23
C THR A 249 -16.50 -11.88 35.06
N GLN A 250 -16.81 -11.92 36.37
CA GLN A 250 -16.26 -12.92 37.26
C GLN A 250 -17.02 -14.24 37.16
N ALA A 251 -18.36 -14.20 37.13
CA ALA A 251 -19.18 -15.39 36.90
C ALA A 251 -18.93 -16.02 35.51
N LEU A 252 -18.64 -15.20 34.50
CA LEU A 252 -18.34 -15.68 33.14
C LEU A 252 -16.96 -16.35 33.03
N LEU A 253 -15.99 -16.00 33.87
CA LEU A 253 -14.66 -16.62 33.84
C LEU A 253 -14.67 -18.06 34.37
N ASP A 254 -15.68 -18.45 35.16
CA ASP A 254 -15.83 -19.80 35.71
C ASP A 254 -16.26 -20.83 34.65
N ASP A 255 -17.04 -20.42 33.64
CA ASP A 255 -17.39 -21.25 32.46
C ASP A 255 -16.90 -20.60 31.14
N PRO A 256 -15.72 -21.01 30.62
CA PRO A 256 -15.14 -20.41 29.42
C PRO A 256 -16.00 -20.65 28.16
N ALA A 257 -16.78 -21.71 28.10
CA ALA A 257 -17.62 -22.02 26.95
C ALA A 257 -18.90 -21.18 26.94
N GLU A 258 -19.46 -20.87 28.11
CA GLU A 258 -20.55 -19.90 28.26
C GLU A 258 -20.07 -18.46 27.99
N ALA A 259 -18.85 -18.11 28.41
CA ALA A 259 -18.25 -16.82 28.12
C ALA A 259 -18.11 -16.53 26.62
N LEU A 260 -17.58 -17.49 25.86
CA LEU A 260 -17.43 -17.33 24.40
C LEU A 260 -18.78 -17.21 23.69
N ARG A 261 -19.79 -17.98 24.11
CA ARG A 261 -21.16 -17.88 23.55
C ARG A 261 -21.77 -16.50 23.83
N THR A 262 -21.62 -16.01 25.05
CA THR A 262 -22.11 -14.68 25.45
C THR A 262 -21.39 -13.57 24.69
N ALA A 263 -20.06 -13.66 24.57
CA ALA A 263 -19.26 -12.72 23.79
C ALA A 263 -19.71 -12.67 22.33
N ARG A 264 -19.93 -13.83 21.71
CA ARG A 264 -20.38 -13.91 20.31
C ARG A 264 -21.75 -13.25 20.12
N ARG A 265 -22.70 -13.54 21.00
CA ARG A 265 -24.03 -12.94 20.97
C ARG A 265 -23.95 -11.41 21.05
N LEU A 266 -23.16 -10.87 21.98
CA LEU A 266 -22.99 -9.43 22.15
C LEU A 266 -22.27 -8.79 20.96
N LEU A 267 -21.29 -9.46 20.36
CA LEU A 267 -20.63 -8.98 19.14
C LEU A 267 -21.58 -8.89 17.95
N ASP A 268 -22.48 -9.87 17.81
CA ASP A 268 -23.47 -9.90 16.73
C ASP A 268 -24.59 -8.85 16.96
N GLU A 269 -25.08 -8.70 18.19
CA GLU A 269 -26.02 -7.63 18.58
C GLU A 269 -25.41 -6.24 18.34
N GLY A 270 -24.17 -6.02 18.79
CA GLY A 270 -23.45 -4.76 18.58
C GLY A 270 -23.11 -4.50 17.11
N ARG A 271 -22.95 -5.54 16.28
CA ARG A 271 -22.76 -5.38 14.82
C ARG A 271 -24.04 -4.84 14.17
N ALA A 272 -25.20 -5.37 14.54
CA ALA A 272 -26.49 -4.91 14.03
C ALA A 272 -26.73 -3.42 14.39
N LEU A 273 -26.48 -3.05 15.64
CA LEU A 273 -26.63 -1.67 16.12
C LEU A 273 -25.69 -0.69 15.43
N ARG A 274 -24.41 -1.06 15.23
CA ARG A 274 -23.45 -0.24 14.48
C ARG A 274 -23.83 -0.10 13.01
N GLY A 275 -24.40 -1.13 12.40
CA GLY A 275 -24.93 -1.07 11.03
C GLY A 275 -26.07 -0.05 10.91
N GLU A 276 -27.07 -0.17 11.79
CA GLU A 276 -28.21 0.76 11.83
C GLU A 276 -27.76 2.21 12.07
N ALA A 277 -26.81 2.43 12.98
CA ALA A 277 -26.25 3.75 13.26
C ALA A 277 -25.41 4.32 12.10
N ALA A 278 -24.64 3.48 11.40
CA ALA A 278 -23.87 3.92 10.24
C ALA A 278 -24.77 4.32 9.06
N ASP A 279 -25.89 3.62 8.89
CA ASP A 279 -26.91 3.92 7.89
C ASP A 279 -27.67 5.21 8.25
N SER A 280 -28.08 5.37 9.50
CA SER A 280 -28.80 6.57 9.97
C SER A 280 -27.95 7.85 9.90
N LEU A 281 -26.64 7.74 10.18
CA LEU A 281 -25.69 8.85 10.07
C LEU A 281 -25.25 9.12 8.61
N GLY A 282 -25.72 8.33 7.63
CA GLY A 282 -25.32 8.46 6.22
C GLY A 282 -23.85 8.15 5.95
N VAL A 283 -23.15 7.55 6.93
CA VAL A 283 -21.72 7.26 6.88
C VAL A 283 -21.44 6.18 5.84
N ALA A 284 -22.34 5.21 5.63
CA ALA A 284 -22.19 4.18 4.61
C ALA A 284 -22.10 4.77 3.17
N ALA A 285 -22.92 5.77 2.84
CA ALA A 285 -22.90 6.43 1.54
C ALA A 285 -21.68 7.35 1.38
N ALA A 286 -21.33 8.09 2.45
CA ALA A 286 -20.18 8.99 2.46
C ALA A 286 -18.85 8.23 2.39
N THR A 287 -18.71 7.09 3.08
CA THR A 287 -17.50 6.24 3.07
C THR A 287 -17.30 5.52 1.74
N VAL A 288 -18.38 5.10 1.06
CA VAL A 288 -18.30 4.50 -0.29
C VAL A 288 -17.91 5.53 -1.36
N ALA A 289 -18.35 6.78 -1.22
CA ALA A 289 -18.00 7.87 -2.13
C ALA A 289 -16.58 8.40 -1.88
N THR A 290 -16.21 8.65 -0.61
CA THR A 290 -14.85 9.10 -0.25
C THR A 290 -13.82 8.01 -0.52
N SER A 291 -14.09 6.74 -0.24
CA SER A 291 -13.17 5.64 -0.57
C SER A 291 -12.91 5.53 -2.08
N ARG A 292 -13.91 5.81 -2.93
CA ARG A 292 -13.73 5.85 -4.40
C ARG A 292 -12.85 7.01 -4.85
N VAL A 293 -13.05 8.20 -4.28
CA VAL A 293 -12.25 9.40 -4.63
C VAL A 293 -10.81 9.28 -4.09
N ILE A 294 -10.65 8.81 -2.85
CA ILE A 294 -9.34 8.58 -2.21
C ILE A 294 -8.56 7.50 -2.98
N ARG A 295 -9.21 6.37 -3.35
CA ARG A 295 -8.56 5.37 -4.21
C ARG A 295 -8.14 5.94 -5.56
N ARG A 296 -8.88 6.88 -6.13
CA ARG A 296 -8.53 7.50 -7.41
C ARG A 296 -7.32 8.42 -7.27
N SER A 297 -7.24 9.25 -6.22
CA SER A 297 -6.08 10.11 -5.96
C SER A 297 -4.83 9.32 -5.57
N GLU A 298 -4.97 8.26 -4.77
CA GLU A 298 -3.87 7.36 -4.40
C GLU A 298 -3.32 6.62 -5.63
N ARG A 299 -4.18 6.21 -6.58
CA ARG A 299 -3.76 5.60 -7.84
C ARG A 299 -2.91 6.55 -8.68
N TRP A 300 -3.31 7.81 -8.80
CA TRP A 300 -2.55 8.82 -9.55
C TRP A 300 -1.23 9.17 -8.89
N GLN A 301 -1.19 9.25 -7.56
CA GLN A 301 0.05 9.49 -6.83
C GLN A 301 0.99 8.29 -6.92
N ALA A 302 0.48 7.06 -6.77
CA ALA A 302 1.26 5.85 -6.92
C ALA A 302 1.82 5.70 -8.34
N SER A 303 1.03 5.97 -9.38
CA SER A 303 1.49 5.90 -10.77
C SER A 303 2.52 6.98 -11.09
N ALA A 304 2.32 8.22 -10.61
CA ALA A 304 3.27 9.31 -10.77
C ALA A 304 4.59 9.06 -10.00
N LEU A 305 4.53 8.38 -8.85
CA LEU A 305 5.71 7.97 -8.09
C LEU A 305 6.48 6.86 -8.80
N VAL A 306 5.80 5.82 -9.28
CA VAL A 306 6.43 4.73 -10.05
C VAL A 306 7.06 5.27 -11.32
N LEU A 307 6.35 6.13 -12.06
CA LEU A 307 6.85 6.73 -13.28
C LEU A 307 8.08 7.59 -13.00
N GLY A 308 8.02 8.45 -11.99
CA GLY A 308 9.18 9.27 -11.59
C GLY A 308 10.39 8.44 -11.17
N ARG A 309 10.18 7.34 -10.44
CA ARG A 309 11.26 6.44 -10.01
C ARG A 309 11.89 5.68 -11.17
N ALA A 310 11.07 5.16 -12.08
CA ALA A 310 11.53 4.47 -13.29
C ALA A 310 12.33 5.41 -14.18
N LEU A 311 11.83 6.63 -14.39
CA LEU A 311 12.51 7.65 -15.19
C LEU A 311 13.84 8.08 -14.56
N GLY A 312 13.89 8.16 -13.23
CA GLY A 312 15.12 8.41 -12.47
C GLY A 312 16.17 7.32 -12.63
N CYS A 313 15.77 6.04 -12.57
CA CYS A 313 16.67 4.92 -12.81
C CYS A 313 17.23 4.93 -14.24
N VAL A 314 16.38 5.19 -15.23
CA VAL A 314 16.79 5.29 -16.64
C VAL A 314 17.78 6.43 -16.85
N LEU A 315 17.52 7.61 -16.26
CA LEU A 315 18.43 8.77 -16.29
C LEU A 315 19.78 8.45 -15.63
N ALA A 316 19.77 7.79 -14.47
CA ALA A 316 21.00 7.44 -13.75
C ALA A 316 21.84 6.41 -14.53
N MET A 317 21.20 5.37 -15.07
CA MET A 317 21.86 4.32 -15.85
C MET A 317 22.43 4.85 -17.18
N SER A 318 21.64 5.64 -17.92
CA SER A 318 22.09 6.26 -19.18
C SER A 318 23.21 7.26 -18.95
N GLY A 319 23.11 8.09 -17.90
CA GLY A 319 24.17 9.00 -17.50
C GLY A 319 25.48 8.28 -17.17
N ALA A 320 25.40 7.15 -16.46
CA ALA A 320 26.58 6.36 -16.08
C ALA A 320 27.20 5.64 -17.28
N ALA A 321 26.38 5.09 -18.18
CA ALA A 321 26.84 4.49 -19.43
C ALA A 321 27.58 5.52 -20.31
N VAL A 322 27.02 6.72 -20.48
CA VAL A 322 27.65 7.81 -21.24
C VAL A 322 28.91 8.30 -20.54
N HIS A 323 28.92 8.37 -19.21
CA HIS A 323 30.09 8.76 -18.43
C HIS A 323 31.29 7.85 -18.69
N VAL A 324 31.09 6.55 -18.88
CA VAL A 324 32.17 5.57 -19.14
C VAL A 324 32.71 5.65 -20.57
N VAL A 325 31.88 6.05 -21.53
CA VAL A 325 32.26 6.10 -22.95
C VAL A 325 32.87 7.46 -23.35
N THR A 326 32.53 8.53 -22.63
CA THR A 326 32.93 9.90 -22.98
C THR A 326 34.29 10.32 -22.42
N ALA A 327 34.94 11.26 -23.11
CA ALA A 327 36.24 11.80 -22.69
C ALA A 327 36.14 12.63 -21.40
N PRO A 328 37.25 12.83 -20.66
CA PRO A 328 37.23 13.46 -19.34
C PRO A 328 36.59 14.85 -19.26
N ALA A 329 36.66 15.62 -20.35
CA ALA A 329 36.03 16.94 -20.46
C ALA A 329 34.49 16.91 -20.31
N TRP A 330 33.85 15.78 -20.61
CA TRP A 330 32.40 15.60 -20.54
C TRP A 330 31.90 15.07 -19.18
N HIS A 331 32.80 14.71 -18.27
CA HIS A 331 32.43 14.25 -16.93
C HIS A 331 31.68 15.32 -16.12
N LEU A 332 31.99 16.60 -16.35
CA LEU A 332 31.29 17.73 -15.74
C LEU A 332 29.81 17.79 -16.11
N LEU A 333 29.42 17.24 -17.27
CA LEU A 333 28.04 17.22 -17.73
C LEU A 333 27.31 15.91 -17.40
N THR A 334 28.03 14.79 -17.37
CA THR A 334 27.42 13.47 -17.11
C THR A 334 27.24 13.16 -15.62
N ALA A 335 28.16 13.61 -14.75
CA ALA A 335 28.03 13.46 -13.30
C ALA A 335 26.74 14.09 -12.72
N PRO A 336 26.35 15.33 -13.08
CA PRO A 336 25.09 15.90 -12.59
C PRO A 336 23.85 15.17 -13.14
N VAL A 337 23.92 14.59 -14.34
CA VAL A 337 22.84 13.78 -14.92
C VAL A 337 22.63 12.48 -14.12
N VAL A 338 23.72 11.81 -13.73
CA VAL A 338 23.66 10.62 -12.85
C VAL A 338 23.09 11.00 -11.48
N MET A 339 23.59 12.08 -10.88
CA MET A 339 23.09 12.58 -9.60
C MET A 339 21.61 12.95 -9.65
N LEU A 340 21.17 13.62 -10.73
CA LEU A 340 19.77 13.97 -10.94
C LEU A 340 18.90 12.73 -11.08
N GLY A 341 19.36 11.71 -11.82
CA GLY A 341 18.66 10.43 -11.93
C GLY A 341 18.49 9.72 -10.59
N VAL A 342 19.55 9.67 -9.77
CA VAL A 342 19.49 9.11 -8.41
C VAL A 342 18.54 9.90 -7.52
N LEU A 343 18.58 11.24 -7.57
CA LEU A 343 17.68 12.11 -6.82
C LEU A 343 16.21 11.89 -7.20
N LEU A 344 15.92 11.73 -8.49
CA LEU A 344 14.58 11.47 -9.02
C LEU A 344 14.08 10.06 -8.62
N ALA A 345 14.98 9.08 -8.54
CA ALA A 345 14.68 7.73 -8.08
C ALA A 345 14.41 7.63 -6.57
N VAL A 346 15.06 8.49 -5.76
CA VAL A 346 14.84 8.56 -4.31
C VAL A 346 13.47 9.13 -3.97
N ASP A 347 13.13 10.29 -4.53
CA ASP A 347 11.86 10.97 -4.25
C ASP A 347 11.52 12.03 -5.33
N PRO A 348 10.74 11.67 -6.38
CA PRO A 348 10.58 12.53 -7.57
C PRO A 348 9.81 13.82 -7.30
N TRP A 349 8.95 13.83 -6.27
CA TRP A 349 8.02 14.95 -6.02
C TRP A 349 8.37 15.78 -4.80
N ARG A 350 9.16 15.24 -3.85
CA ARG A 350 9.45 15.94 -2.60
C ARG A 350 10.30 17.19 -2.81
N TRP A 351 11.26 17.15 -3.73
CA TRP A 351 12.03 18.34 -4.14
C TRP A 351 11.14 19.44 -4.69
N VAL A 352 10.15 19.08 -5.52
CA VAL A 352 9.16 20.04 -5.99
C VAL A 352 8.35 20.57 -4.81
N THR A 353 7.85 19.73 -3.92
CA THR A 353 7.04 20.22 -2.77
C THR A 353 7.81 21.04 -1.74
N VAL A 354 9.13 20.78 -1.58
CA VAL A 354 10.01 21.49 -0.64
C VAL A 354 10.54 22.78 -1.27
N ALA A 355 10.95 22.73 -2.54
CA ALA A 355 11.44 23.88 -3.26
C ALA A 355 10.31 24.80 -3.70
N TRP A 356 9.09 24.30 -3.96
CA TRP A 356 7.98 25.10 -4.48
C TRP A 356 7.59 26.26 -3.56
N PRO A 357 7.45 26.11 -2.23
CA PRO A 357 7.22 27.23 -1.33
C PRO A 357 8.35 28.26 -1.37
N TRP A 358 9.61 27.80 -1.45
CA TRP A 358 10.79 28.67 -1.54
C TRP A 358 10.86 29.40 -2.90
N LEU A 359 10.61 28.69 -3.99
CA LEU A 359 10.62 29.21 -5.36
C LEU A 359 9.46 30.16 -5.59
N ARG A 360 8.28 29.85 -5.04
CA ARG A 360 7.12 30.73 -4.99
C ARG A 360 7.41 31.98 -4.15
N ALA A 361 8.01 31.83 -2.98
CA ALA A 361 8.39 32.95 -2.13
C ALA A 361 9.45 33.84 -2.82
N LEU A 362 10.43 33.25 -3.51
CA LEU A 362 11.44 33.95 -4.28
C LEU A 362 10.82 34.70 -5.48
N MET A 363 9.94 34.04 -6.25
CA MET A 363 9.22 34.65 -7.37
C MET A 363 8.27 35.77 -6.91
N ARG A 364 7.70 35.67 -5.71
CA ARG A 364 6.76 36.65 -5.15
C ARG A 364 7.41 37.67 -4.21
N ARG A 365 8.73 37.56 -3.96
CA ARG A 365 9.49 38.36 -2.97
C ARG A 365 8.88 38.31 -1.55
N GLU A 366 8.32 37.16 -1.16
CA GLU A 366 7.77 36.90 0.18
C GLU A 366 8.89 36.40 1.13
N PRO A 367 8.77 36.63 2.45
CA PRO A 367 9.76 36.14 3.42
C PRO A 367 9.84 34.61 3.42
N LEU A 368 11.08 34.10 3.45
CA LEU A 368 11.36 32.67 3.33
C LEU A 368 10.85 31.87 4.55
N PRO A 369 10.22 30.70 4.35
CA PRO A 369 9.73 29.87 5.44
C PRO A 369 10.89 29.29 6.28
N ARG A 370 10.78 29.36 7.62
CA ARG A 370 11.92 29.27 8.53
C ARG A 370 12.43 27.88 8.93
N GLN A 371 11.75 26.75 8.68
CA GLN A 371 12.28 25.44 9.09
C GLN A 371 11.88 24.30 8.16
N LEU A 372 12.86 23.43 7.83
CA LEU A 372 12.66 22.15 7.20
C LEU A 372 12.58 21.06 8.29
N PRO A 373 11.41 20.43 8.52
CA PRO A 373 11.34 19.27 9.39
C PRO A 373 11.88 18.06 8.62
N VAL A 374 13.18 17.80 8.71
CA VAL A 374 13.76 16.53 8.26
C VAL A 374 13.79 15.59 9.46
N LEU A 375 12.74 14.77 9.61
CA LEU A 375 12.74 13.67 10.57
C LEU A 375 13.68 12.56 10.09
N LEU A 376 14.57 12.12 10.98
CA LEU A 376 15.58 11.09 10.69
C LEU A 376 14.94 9.74 10.28
N ALA A 377 13.73 9.45 10.76
CA ALA A 377 12.96 8.26 10.41
C ALA A 377 12.59 8.19 8.92
N ASP A 378 12.42 9.32 8.24
CA ASP A 378 12.11 9.35 6.81
C ASP A 378 13.36 9.18 5.92
N LEU A 379 14.57 9.20 6.49
CA LEU A 379 15.81 9.13 5.72
C LEU A 379 16.22 7.69 5.41
N SER A 380 15.88 6.72 6.25
CA SER A 380 16.32 5.32 6.07
C SER A 380 15.81 4.67 4.77
N PRO A 381 14.52 4.79 4.36
CA PRO A 381 14.06 4.19 3.12
C PRO A 381 14.58 4.95 1.90
N ARG A 382 14.85 6.25 2.07
CA ARG A 382 15.37 7.14 1.01
C ARG A 382 16.85 6.87 0.73
N LEU A 383 17.65 6.70 1.78
CA LEU A 383 19.05 6.30 1.66
C LEU A 383 19.16 4.94 0.99
N LEU A 384 18.32 3.99 1.38
CA LEU A 384 18.32 2.66 0.77
C LEU A 384 17.94 2.70 -0.72
N ARG A 385 16.92 3.48 -1.10
CA ARG A 385 16.55 3.69 -2.51
C ARG A 385 17.63 4.43 -3.30
N GLY A 386 18.29 5.40 -2.69
CA GLY A 386 19.40 6.12 -3.29
C GLY A 386 20.59 5.19 -3.54
N MET A 387 20.87 4.30 -2.59
CA MET A 387 21.89 3.27 -2.73
C MET A 387 21.54 2.27 -3.83
N THR A 388 20.31 1.77 -3.91
CA THR A 388 19.93 0.82 -4.98
C THR A 388 19.91 1.48 -6.36
N ALA A 389 19.49 2.76 -6.46
CA ALA A 389 19.57 3.54 -7.69
C ALA A 389 21.03 3.77 -8.12
N ALA A 390 21.90 4.16 -7.18
CA ALA A 390 23.32 4.34 -7.45
C ALA A 390 24.00 3.02 -7.86
N LEU A 391 23.68 1.90 -7.20
CA LEU A 391 24.16 0.58 -7.57
C LEU A 391 23.70 0.16 -8.97
N SER A 392 22.45 0.48 -9.34
CA SER A 392 21.96 0.23 -10.70
C SER A 392 22.71 1.04 -11.76
N ALA A 393 23.05 2.30 -11.44
CA ALA A 393 23.83 3.17 -12.32
C ALA A 393 25.28 2.69 -12.46
N VAL A 394 25.93 2.30 -11.35
CA VAL A 394 27.27 1.71 -11.36
C VAL A 394 27.29 0.41 -12.16
N GLY A 395 26.29 -0.46 -11.95
CA GLY A 395 26.16 -1.69 -12.72
C GLY A 395 26.02 -1.42 -14.21
N ALA A 396 25.21 -0.43 -14.61
CA ALA A 396 25.09 -0.02 -16.02
C ALA A 396 26.42 0.50 -16.59
N GLY A 397 27.12 1.40 -15.88
CA GLY A 397 28.45 1.89 -16.29
C GLY A 397 29.46 0.75 -16.44
N TYR A 398 29.47 -0.19 -15.49
CA TYR A 398 30.35 -1.35 -15.52
C TYR A 398 30.02 -2.28 -16.69
N THR A 399 28.74 -2.54 -16.97
CA THR A 399 28.33 -3.31 -18.15
C THR A 399 28.81 -2.67 -19.45
N THR A 400 28.76 -1.34 -19.55
CA THR A 400 29.23 -0.63 -20.75
C THR A 400 30.75 -0.60 -20.87
N SER A 401 31.49 -0.60 -19.75
CA SER A 401 32.95 -0.74 -19.76
C SER A 401 33.35 -2.13 -20.25
N LEU A 402 32.74 -3.19 -19.71
CA LEU A 402 33.04 -4.56 -20.11
C LEU A 402 32.64 -4.88 -21.56
N ALA A 403 31.57 -4.24 -22.06
CA ALA A 403 31.17 -4.35 -23.46
C ALA A 403 32.17 -3.66 -24.42
N ARG A 404 32.96 -2.70 -23.94
CA ARG A 404 34.01 -2.03 -24.73
C ARG A 404 35.22 -2.93 -24.96
N ASP A 405 35.46 -3.86 -24.04
CA ASP A 405 36.60 -4.78 -24.05
C ASP A 405 36.24 -6.14 -24.71
N ASP A 406 35.20 -6.19 -25.56
CA ASP A 406 34.69 -7.39 -26.28
C ASP A 406 34.25 -8.58 -25.40
N HIS A 407 34.09 -8.40 -24.09
CA HIS A 407 33.66 -9.46 -23.17
C HIS A 407 32.13 -9.51 -22.98
N LEU A 408 31.40 -9.74 -24.08
CA LEU A 408 29.93 -9.74 -24.13
C LEU A 408 29.25 -10.75 -23.18
N TRP A 409 29.95 -11.81 -22.75
CA TRP A 409 29.38 -12.84 -21.88
C TRP A 409 29.03 -12.29 -20.48
N TRP A 410 29.70 -11.24 -20.01
CA TRP A 410 29.39 -10.59 -18.73
C TRP A 410 28.03 -9.90 -18.72
N LEU A 411 27.46 -9.54 -19.88
CA LEU A 411 26.13 -8.97 -19.98
C LEU A 411 25.09 -9.92 -19.39
N TYR A 412 25.24 -11.23 -19.58
CA TYR A 412 24.33 -12.24 -19.01
C TYR A 412 24.37 -12.29 -17.49
N LEU A 413 25.48 -11.91 -16.85
CA LEU A 413 25.63 -11.91 -15.39
C LEU A 413 25.17 -10.59 -14.76
N THR A 414 25.43 -9.48 -15.44
CA THR A 414 25.26 -8.13 -14.90
C THR A 414 23.90 -7.51 -15.20
N LEU A 415 23.26 -7.87 -16.32
CA LEU A 415 21.89 -7.43 -16.63
C LEU A 415 20.85 -7.91 -15.61
N PRO A 416 20.84 -9.17 -15.16
CA PRO A 416 19.89 -9.61 -14.14
C PRO A 416 20.08 -8.87 -12.81
N GLY A 417 21.33 -8.64 -12.39
CA GLY A 417 21.65 -7.90 -11.18
C GLY A 417 21.19 -6.45 -11.23
N THR A 418 21.45 -5.76 -12.35
CA THR A 418 20.98 -4.38 -12.56
C THR A 418 19.46 -4.31 -12.66
N ALA A 419 18.81 -5.25 -13.36
CA ALA A 419 17.35 -5.33 -13.44
C ALA A 419 16.70 -5.53 -12.05
N VAL A 420 17.25 -6.42 -11.21
CA VAL A 420 16.77 -6.63 -9.83
C VAL A 420 16.91 -5.35 -9.00
N MET A 421 18.01 -4.61 -9.13
CA MET A 421 18.19 -3.34 -8.42
C MET A 421 17.23 -2.26 -8.90
N VAL A 422 16.95 -2.18 -10.20
CA VAL A 422 15.91 -1.28 -10.75
C VAL A 422 14.53 -1.66 -10.21
N LEU A 423 14.17 -2.95 -10.24
CA LEU A 423 12.91 -3.45 -9.68
C LEU A 423 12.80 -3.16 -8.18
N ALA A 424 13.89 -3.33 -7.41
CA ALA A 424 13.93 -3.01 -6.00
C ALA A 424 13.78 -1.50 -5.72
N THR A 425 14.36 -0.65 -6.57
CA THR A 425 14.27 0.81 -6.46
C THR A 425 12.87 1.32 -6.81
N VAL A 426 12.24 0.73 -7.83
CA VAL A 426 10.91 1.13 -8.31
C VAL A 426 9.79 0.58 -7.42
N PHE A 427 9.86 -0.69 -7.02
CA PHE A 427 8.77 -1.40 -6.33
C PHE A 427 9.09 -1.82 -4.89
N GLY A 428 10.36 -1.99 -4.53
CA GLY A 428 10.79 -2.90 -3.47
C GLY A 428 10.51 -2.52 -2.01
N TYR A 429 9.94 -1.36 -1.70
CA TYR A 429 9.90 -0.86 -0.31
C TYR A 429 8.62 -0.14 0.10
N ASP A 430 7.56 -0.21 -0.70
CA ASP A 430 6.33 0.52 -0.43
C ASP A 430 5.14 -0.46 -0.42
N HIS A 431 4.85 -1.02 0.76
CA HIS A 431 3.75 -1.99 0.94
C HIS A 431 2.39 -1.41 0.56
N GLY A 432 2.22 -0.07 0.66
CA GLY A 432 1.05 0.63 0.15
C GLY A 432 0.96 0.53 -1.37
N LEU A 433 2.08 0.74 -2.06
CA LEU A 433 2.15 0.73 -3.51
C LEU A 433 1.93 -0.68 -4.10
N VAL A 434 2.48 -1.72 -3.46
CA VAL A 434 2.23 -3.12 -3.82
C VAL A 434 0.76 -3.50 -3.64
N ARG A 435 0.12 -3.04 -2.56
CA ARG A 435 -1.32 -3.24 -2.33
C ARG A 435 -2.17 -2.50 -3.36
N THR A 436 -1.85 -1.24 -3.66
CA THR A 436 -2.56 -0.47 -4.69
C THR A 436 -2.37 -1.06 -6.08
N LEU A 437 -1.19 -1.61 -6.39
CA LEU A 437 -0.90 -2.25 -7.67
C LEU A 437 -1.67 -3.56 -7.82
N ARG A 438 -1.71 -4.40 -6.78
CA ARG A 438 -2.52 -5.62 -6.77
C ARG A 438 -4.02 -5.31 -6.87
N ALA A 439 -4.48 -4.28 -6.15
CA ALA A 439 -5.87 -3.83 -6.24
C ALA A 439 -6.20 -3.27 -7.63
N ALA A 440 -5.28 -2.51 -8.24
CA ALA A 440 -5.46 -2.01 -9.60
C ALA A 440 -5.46 -3.14 -10.64
N LEU A 441 -4.59 -4.15 -10.50
CA LEU A 441 -4.58 -5.33 -11.37
C LEU A 441 -5.84 -6.17 -11.19
N ALA A 442 -6.35 -6.31 -9.97
CA ALA A 442 -7.61 -6.99 -9.69
C ALA A 442 -8.82 -6.22 -10.27
N ASP A 443 -8.83 -4.90 -10.19
CA ASP A 443 -9.87 -4.05 -10.78
C ASP A 443 -9.80 -4.04 -12.31
N VAL A 444 -8.60 -3.98 -12.92
CA VAL A 444 -8.44 -4.10 -14.38
C VAL A 444 -8.91 -5.48 -14.84
N ARG A 445 -8.59 -6.53 -14.09
CA ARG A 445 -9.12 -7.86 -14.36
C ARG A 445 -10.64 -7.88 -14.24
N ALA A 446 -11.22 -7.24 -13.22
CA ALA A 446 -12.65 -7.15 -13.01
C ALA A 446 -13.37 -6.37 -14.13
N ASP A 447 -12.84 -5.21 -14.54
CA ASP A 447 -13.34 -4.38 -15.64
C ASP A 447 -13.23 -5.10 -17.00
N LEU A 448 -12.15 -5.85 -17.23
CA LEU A 448 -11.99 -6.68 -18.42
C LEU A 448 -12.96 -7.88 -18.44
N THR A 449 -13.42 -8.33 -17.27
CA THR A 449 -14.39 -9.42 -17.14
C THR A 449 -15.84 -8.95 -17.00
N ALA A 450 -16.09 -7.65 -16.80
CA ALA A 450 -17.43 -7.12 -16.58
C ALA A 450 -18.16 -6.94 -17.93
N PRO A 451 -19.39 -7.45 -18.09
CA PRO A 451 -20.20 -7.16 -19.27
C PRO A 451 -20.56 -5.67 -19.31
N ILE A 452 -20.44 -5.07 -20.51
CA ILE A 452 -20.62 -3.64 -20.75
C ILE A 452 -22.07 -3.25 -20.46
N LEU A 453 -22.30 -2.55 -19.35
CA LEU A 453 -23.56 -1.86 -19.06
C LEU A 453 -23.37 -0.35 -19.27
N SER A 454 -24.17 0.20 -20.19
CA SER A 454 -24.20 1.63 -20.53
C SER A 454 -24.59 2.51 -19.34
N PRO A 455 -23.80 3.55 -18.99
CA PRO A 455 -24.10 4.39 -17.84
C PRO A 455 -25.01 5.55 -18.23
N SER A 456 -26.23 5.57 -17.70
CA SER A 456 -27.08 6.75 -17.64
C SER A 456 -27.37 7.12 -16.19
N SER A 457 -26.54 7.95 -15.57
CA SER A 457 -27.00 8.83 -14.50
C SER A 457 -26.03 10.02 -14.28
N PRO A 458 -26.51 11.28 -14.29
CA PRO A 458 -25.69 12.45 -14.05
C PRO A 458 -25.66 12.78 -12.55
N LEU A 459 -24.50 12.61 -11.90
CA LEU A 459 -24.28 13.14 -10.56
C LEU A 459 -23.58 14.51 -10.61
N LYS A 460 -24.25 15.42 -9.94
CA LYS A 460 -24.08 16.87 -9.86
C LYS A 460 -22.88 17.19 -8.97
N GLU A 461 -22.04 18.11 -9.43
CA GLU A 461 -20.92 18.68 -8.66
C GLU A 461 -21.45 19.32 -7.37
N GLN A 462 -21.02 18.79 -6.22
CA GLN A 462 -21.13 19.45 -4.93
C GLN A 462 -19.74 19.71 -4.38
N HIS A 463 -19.53 20.95 -3.99
CA HIS A 463 -18.28 21.52 -3.51
C HIS A 463 -17.76 20.75 -2.30
N LEU A 464 -16.51 20.27 -2.38
CA LEU A 464 -15.78 19.67 -1.28
C LEU A 464 -15.10 20.78 -0.45
N PRO A 465 -15.24 20.78 0.89
CA PRO A 465 -14.53 21.73 1.73
C PRO A 465 -13.04 21.41 1.75
N ALA A 466 -12.23 22.45 1.55
CA ALA A 466 -10.80 22.42 1.74
C ALA A 466 -10.46 22.56 3.23
N ARG A 467 -10.02 21.48 3.90
CA ARG A 467 -8.91 21.42 4.89
C ARG A 467 -8.94 20.16 5.75
N GLN A 468 -7.74 19.55 5.86
CA GLN A 468 -7.21 18.71 6.95
C GLN A 468 -7.79 17.29 7.09
N ARG A 469 -7.02 16.22 7.35
CA ARG A 469 -5.77 16.09 8.11
C ARG A 469 -4.89 14.97 7.54
N TRP A 470 -3.59 15.13 7.79
CA TRP A 470 -2.49 14.36 7.23
C TRP A 470 -2.42 12.97 7.85
N ILE A 471 -2.15 11.97 7.01
CA ILE A 471 -2.00 10.57 7.38
C ILE A 471 -0.70 10.41 8.19
N GLN A 472 -0.84 10.10 9.48
CA GLN A 472 0.17 9.42 10.27
C GLN A 472 0.24 7.96 9.80
N ILE A 473 1.29 7.61 9.06
CA ILE A 473 1.74 6.22 8.96
C ILE A 473 3.21 6.24 9.34
N LEU A 474 3.49 5.92 10.60
CA LEU A 474 4.64 5.12 11.00
C LEU A 474 4.46 4.77 12.48
N ASP A 475 4.15 3.51 12.75
CA ASP A 475 4.15 2.98 14.11
C ASP A 475 5.61 2.70 14.50
N GLY A 476 6.18 3.54 15.38
CA GLY A 476 7.60 3.47 15.77
C GLY A 476 8.01 2.13 16.39
N ARG A 477 7.03 1.40 16.94
CA ARG A 477 7.23 0.09 17.60
C ARG A 477 7.66 -1.01 16.64
N TRP A 478 7.33 -0.89 15.35
CA TRP A 478 7.75 -1.87 14.34
C TRP A 478 9.24 -1.76 14.02
N PHE A 479 9.79 -0.54 14.01
CA PHE A 479 11.19 -0.31 13.68
C PHE A 479 12.11 -0.80 14.81
N ASP A 480 11.74 -0.51 16.06
CA ASP A 480 12.49 -0.98 17.22
C ASP A 480 12.53 -2.51 17.26
N ALA A 481 11.40 -3.18 16.96
CA ALA A 481 11.34 -4.63 16.85
C ALA A 481 12.27 -5.21 15.76
N ARG A 482 12.42 -4.54 14.60
CA ARG A 482 13.29 -5.03 13.51
C ARG A 482 14.76 -4.72 13.73
N VAL A 483 15.08 -3.62 14.39
CA VAL A 483 16.46 -3.29 14.79
C VAL A 483 16.94 -4.28 15.87
N ASP A 484 16.06 -4.63 16.81
CA ASP A 484 16.38 -5.61 17.83
C ASP A 484 16.48 -7.04 17.24
N GLU A 485 15.69 -7.39 16.23
CA GLU A 485 15.87 -8.63 15.46
C GLU A 485 17.18 -8.67 14.68
N ILE A 486 17.62 -7.55 14.07
CA ILE A 486 18.91 -7.49 13.36
C ILE A 486 20.07 -7.59 14.34
N ARG A 487 19.98 -6.93 15.51
CA ARG A 487 20.99 -7.07 16.59
C ARG A 487 21.02 -8.49 17.16
N ALA A 488 19.86 -9.13 17.32
CA ALA A 488 19.76 -10.52 17.74
C ALA A 488 20.31 -11.48 16.68
N PHE A 489 20.08 -11.19 15.40
CA PHE A 489 20.58 -11.96 14.25
C PHE A 489 22.11 -11.90 14.14
N LEU A 490 22.72 -10.73 14.32
CA LEU A 490 24.18 -10.57 14.31
C LEU A 490 24.87 -11.28 15.49
N ARG A 491 24.12 -11.63 16.54
CA ARG A 491 24.64 -12.28 17.76
C ARG A 491 24.33 -13.78 17.84
N ARG A 492 23.39 -14.33 17.04
CA ARG A 492 23.03 -15.76 17.05
C ARG A 492 23.74 -16.54 15.91
N PRO A 493 24.12 -17.81 16.13
CA PRO A 493 24.58 -18.70 15.06
C PRO A 493 23.46 -18.97 14.03
N TRP A 494 23.84 -19.06 12.75
CA TRP A 494 22.94 -19.06 11.61
C TRP A 494 21.86 -20.16 11.69
N SER A 495 20.58 -19.76 11.61
CA SER A 495 19.43 -20.67 11.65
C SER A 495 18.61 -20.65 10.34
N PRO A 496 17.94 -21.75 9.97
CA PRO A 496 17.15 -21.86 8.73
C PRO A 496 15.87 -21.02 8.70
N HIS A 497 15.48 -20.37 9.81
CA HIS A 497 14.36 -19.42 9.87
C HIS A 497 14.80 -17.97 9.66
N THR A 498 16.00 -17.76 9.12
CA THR A 498 16.47 -16.42 8.74
C THR A 498 15.48 -15.83 7.73
N PRO A 499 14.85 -14.67 8.04
CA PRO A 499 13.80 -14.17 7.18
C PRO A 499 14.40 -13.73 5.84
N TRP A 500 13.75 -14.12 4.75
CA TRP A 500 14.24 -13.96 3.37
C TRP A 500 14.58 -12.51 2.97
N TRP A 501 13.98 -11.52 3.63
CA TRP A 501 14.29 -10.10 3.41
C TRP A 501 15.67 -9.72 3.95
N LEU A 502 16.18 -10.43 4.95
CA LEU A 502 17.51 -10.23 5.52
C LEU A 502 18.59 -10.73 4.56
N LEU A 503 18.33 -11.82 3.83
CA LEU A 503 19.14 -12.25 2.67
C LEU A 503 19.16 -11.15 1.60
N LEU A 504 17.99 -10.57 1.27
CA LEU A 504 17.89 -9.48 0.28
C LEU A 504 18.69 -8.22 0.67
N CYS A 505 18.78 -7.91 1.97
CA CYS A 505 19.60 -6.80 2.50
C CYS A 505 21.09 -7.13 2.61
N LEU A 506 21.44 -8.41 2.81
CA LEU A 506 22.83 -8.87 2.97
C LEU A 506 23.52 -9.08 1.61
N THR A 507 22.77 -9.41 0.55
CA THR A 507 23.30 -9.54 -0.83
C THR A 507 24.02 -8.29 -1.34
N PRO A 508 23.49 -7.04 -1.24
CA PRO A 508 24.19 -5.85 -1.69
C PRO A 508 25.40 -5.51 -0.80
N LEU A 509 25.34 -5.78 0.50
CA LEU A 509 26.47 -5.59 1.42
C LEU A 509 27.62 -6.57 1.11
N LEU A 510 27.27 -7.82 0.81
CA LEU A 510 28.19 -8.86 0.36
C LEU A 510 28.79 -8.51 -1.01
N PHE A 511 28.01 -7.93 -1.92
CA PHE A 511 28.50 -7.46 -3.23
C PHE A 511 29.47 -6.28 -3.08
N ILE A 512 29.17 -5.31 -2.22
CA ILE A 512 30.05 -4.16 -1.92
C ILE A 512 31.33 -4.62 -1.20
N ALA A 513 31.26 -5.65 -0.35
CA ALA A 513 32.44 -6.26 0.27
C ALA A 513 33.24 -7.14 -0.71
N LEU A 514 32.58 -7.76 -1.71
CA LEU A 514 33.25 -8.57 -2.73
C LEU A 514 33.96 -7.73 -3.79
N VAL A 515 33.59 -6.47 -4.03
CA VAL A 515 34.26 -5.60 -5.02
C VAL A 515 35.73 -5.29 -4.66
N PRO A 516 36.08 -4.84 -3.43
CA PRO A 516 37.48 -4.65 -3.05
C PRO A 516 38.23 -5.98 -2.90
N ILE A 517 37.54 -7.05 -2.49
CA ILE A 517 38.11 -8.41 -2.46
C ILE A 517 38.38 -8.91 -3.88
N GLY A 518 37.51 -8.64 -4.84
CA GLY A 518 37.66 -8.98 -6.25
C GLY A 518 38.78 -8.21 -6.93
N ALA A 519 38.92 -6.90 -6.67
CA ALA A 519 40.04 -6.10 -7.16
C ALA A 519 41.37 -6.47 -6.47
N ALA A 520 41.34 -6.88 -5.19
CA ALA A 520 42.50 -7.41 -4.49
C ALA A 520 42.87 -8.83 -4.98
N LEU A 521 41.88 -9.69 -5.24
CA LEU A 521 42.07 -11.00 -5.85
C LEU A 521 42.59 -10.85 -7.28
N GLU A 522 42.10 -9.92 -8.09
CA GLU A 522 42.57 -9.72 -9.46
C GLU A 522 44.04 -9.27 -9.49
N ARG A 523 44.46 -8.44 -8.54
CA ARG A 523 45.88 -8.10 -8.34
C ARG A 523 46.73 -9.26 -7.81
N PHE A 524 46.16 -10.13 -6.98
CA PHE A 524 46.88 -11.25 -6.35
C PHE A 524 46.91 -12.51 -7.24
N PHE A 525 45.86 -12.72 -8.04
CA PHE A 525 45.67 -13.84 -8.95
C PHE A 525 45.94 -13.46 -10.41
N SER A 526 46.29 -12.23 -10.78
CA SER A 526 46.75 -11.87 -12.13
C SER A 526 47.84 -12.82 -12.67
N PRO A 527 48.84 -13.24 -11.88
CA PRO A 527 49.79 -14.29 -12.29
C PRO A 527 49.12 -15.67 -12.43
N LEU A 528 48.13 -15.99 -11.61
CA LEU A 528 47.32 -17.22 -11.73
C LEU A 528 46.31 -17.16 -12.90
N ALA A 529 45.88 -15.99 -13.37
CA ALA A 529 44.92 -15.83 -14.45
C ALA A 529 45.56 -16.17 -15.81
N GLU A 530 46.83 -15.83 -15.99
CA GLU A 530 47.64 -16.29 -17.13
C GLU A 530 47.77 -17.82 -17.14
N HIS A 531 48.00 -18.43 -15.97
CA HIS A 531 48.06 -19.89 -15.82
C HIS A 531 46.67 -20.55 -15.89
N ALA A 532 45.61 -19.87 -15.45
CA ALA A 532 44.23 -20.34 -15.51
C ALA A 532 43.71 -20.32 -16.96
N GLY A 533 44.18 -19.39 -17.79
CA GLY A 533 43.97 -19.43 -19.24
C GLY A 533 44.58 -20.67 -19.88
N GLY A 534 45.76 -21.09 -19.43
CA GLY A 534 46.42 -22.33 -19.84
C GLY A 534 45.70 -23.60 -19.34
N VAL A 535 45.21 -23.60 -18.10
CA VAL A 535 44.38 -24.69 -17.56
C VAL A 535 43.06 -24.79 -18.31
N TRP A 536 42.41 -23.65 -18.57
CA TRP A 536 41.17 -23.59 -19.34
C TRP A 536 41.37 -24.09 -20.77
N SER A 537 42.44 -23.67 -21.46
CA SER A 537 42.71 -24.12 -22.82
C SER A 537 42.99 -25.63 -22.88
N THR A 538 43.67 -26.18 -21.87
CA THR A 538 43.94 -27.62 -21.74
C THR A 538 42.66 -28.46 -21.64
N ILE A 539 41.59 -27.90 -21.07
CA ILE A 539 40.30 -28.58 -20.94
C ILE A 539 39.40 -28.28 -22.14
N ASN A 540 39.30 -27.00 -22.51
CA ASN A 540 38.35 -26.51 -23.48
C ASN A 540 38.72 -26.91 -24.91
N GLN A 541 40.00 -26.86 -25.29
CA GLN A 541 40.42 -27.21 -26.66
C GLN A 541 40.11 -28.67 -27.03
N PRO A 542 40.41 -29.68 -26.18
CA PRO A 542 39.99 -31.06 -26.46
C PRO A 542 38.48 -31.23 -26.54
N VAL A 543 37.70 -30.58 -25.68
CA VAL A 543 36.23 -30.66 -25.71
C VAL A 543 35.67 -30.06 -27.00
N THR A 544 36.18 -28.90 -27.42
CA THR A 544 35.82 -28.30 -28.71
C THR A 544 36.21 -29.21 -29.87
N HIS A 545 37.41 -29.80 -29.85
CA HIS A 545 37.85 -30.72 -30.90
C HIS A 545 36.95 -31.97 -30.97
N PHE A 546 36.63 -32.56 -29.82
CA PHE A 546 35.71 -33.70 -29.72
C PHE A 546 34.35 -33.39 -30.36
N LEU A 547 33.75 -32.26 -29.97
CA LEU A 547 32.45 -31.86 -30.50
C LEU A 547 32.50 -31.61 -31.99
N ASN A 548 33.53 -30.92 -32.49
CA ASN A 548 33.69 -30.67 -33.92
C ASN A 548 33.67 -31.99 -34.71
N THR A 549 34.51 -32.96 -34.32
CA THR A 549 34.61 -34.26 -35.00
C THR A 549 33.31 -35.08 -34.97
N HIS A 550 32.50 -34.94 -33.92
CA HIS A 550 31.25 -35.69 -33.78
C HIS A 550 30.00 -34.93 -34.24
N THR A 551 30.14 -33.64 -34.59
CA THR A 551 29.08 -32.84 -35.21
C THR A 551 29.15 -32.79 -36.73
N ASP A 552 30.24 -33.27 -37.32
CA ASP A 552 30.40 -33.34 -38.78
C ASP A 552 29.32 -34.25 -39.38
N GLY A 553 28.45 -33.67 -40.22
CA GLY A 553 27.32 -34.34 -40.85
C GLY A 553 25.98 -34.21 -40.11
N LEU A 554 25.95 -33.58 -38.93
CA LEU A 554 24.71 -33.20 -38.25
C LEU A 554 24.25 -31.79 -38.67
N PRO A 555 22.94 -31.49 -38.62
CA PRO A 555 22.42 -30.15 -38.87
C PRO A 555 22.80 -29.13 -37.77
N LEU A 556 23.41 -29.59 -36.67
CA LEU A 556 23.85 -28.76 -35.56
C LEU A 556 25.31 -28.36 -35.77
N SER A 557 25.60 -27.05 -35.79
CA SER A 557 26.98 -26.58 -35.89
C SER A 557 27.79 -26.89 -34.63
N ALA A 558 29.05 -27.24 -34.82
CA ALA A 558 30.09 -27.40 -33.80
C ALA A 558 30.05 -26.32 -32.70
N GLN A 559 29.98 -25.05 -33.11
CA GLN A 559 29.97 -23.91 -32.19
C GLN A 559 28.67 -23.84 -31.38
N THR A 560 27.54 -24.20 -31.98
CA THR A 560 26.26 -24.30 -31.26
C THR A 560 26.28 -25.46 -30.27
N ALA A 561 26.85 -26.60 -30.64
CA ALA A 561 26.99 -27.75 -29.75
C ALA A 561 27.89 -27.42 -28.55
N HIS A 562 29.00 -26.71 -28.77
CA HIS A 562 29.89 -26.24 -27.70
C HIS A 562 29.21 -25.23 -26.78
N ALA A 563 28.49 -24.26 -27.34
CA ALA A 563 27.71 -23.30 -26.56
C ALA A 563 26.61 -23.97 -25.72
N LEU A 564 25.91 -24.96 -26.28
CA LEU A 564 24.88 -25.74 -25.58
C LEU A 564 25.50 -26.57 -24.46
N TRP A 565 26.69 -27.15 -24.68
CA TRP A 565 27.42 -27.89 -23.65
C TRP A 565 27.80 -26.96 -22.48
N LEU A 566 28.34 -25.78 -22.78
CA LEU A 566 28.78 -24.84 -21.75
C LEU A 566 27.60 -24.26 -20.96
N THR A 567 26.54 -23.82 -21.64
CA THR A 567 25.33 -23.28 -21.00
C THR A 567 24.55 -24.34 -20.24
N GLY A 568 24.45 -25.57 -20.76
CA GLY A 568 23.84 -26.71 -20.09
C GLY A 568 24.55 -27.06 -18.78
N GLY A 569 25.89 -27.13 -18.81
CA GLY A 569 26.70 -27.35 -17.60
C GLY A 569 26.46 -26.30 -16.51
N ILE A 570 26.44 -25.01 -16.88
CA ILE A 570 26.18 -23.91 -15.94
C ILE A 570 24.75 -24.01 -15.37
N ALA A 571 23.75 -24.26 -16.21
CA ALA A 571 22.37 -24.39 -15.77
C ALA A 571 22.19 -25.56 -14.79
N ILE A 572 22.81 -26.71 -15.08
CA ILE A 572 22.77 -27.89 -14.20
C ILE A 572 23.50 -27.60 -12.87
N ALA A 573 24.63 -26.88 -12.89
CA ALA A 573 25.34 -26.47 -11.68
C ALA A 573 24.47 -25.58 -10.78
N LEU A 574 23.85 -24.55 -11.37
CA LEU A 574 22.98 -23.62 -10.66
C LEU A 574 21.73 -24.33 -10.13
N LEU A 575 21.13 -25.21 -10.93
CA LEU A 575 19.97 -25.98 -10.51
C LEU A 575 20.32 -26.94 -9.37
N SER A 576 21.50 -27.57 -9.40
CA SER A 576 22.00 -28.45 -8.33
C SER A 576 22.23 -27.70 -7.03
N ALA A 577 22.83 -26.51 -7.11
CA ALA A 577 23.08 -25.65 -5.95
C ALA A 577 21.76 -25.08 -5.36
N ALA A 578 20.84 -24.66 -6.21
CA ALA A 578 19.59 -24.00 -5.80
C ALA A 578 18.54 -25.00 -5.28
N THR A 579 18.30 -26.09 -6.00
CA THR A 579 17.21 -27.03 -5.68
C THR A 579 17.63 -28.10 -4.68
N ARG A 580 18.94 -28.33 -4.51
CA ARG A 580 19.52 -29.45 -3.75
C ARG A 580 18.94 -30.82 -4.15
N SER A 581 18.30 -30.90 -5.32
CA SER A 581 17.66 -32.11 -5.81
C SER A 581 18.72 -33.17 -6.10
N PHE A 582 18.46 -34.40 -5.63
CA PHE A 582 19.33 -35.54 -5.90
C PHE A 582 19.51 -35.76 -7.41
N ALA A 583 18.43 -35.61 -8.19
CA ALA A 583 18.48 -35.75 -9.64
C ALA A 583 19.39 -34.72 -10.30
N ALA A 584 19.31 -33.44 -9.89
CA ALA A 584 20.16 -32.39 -10.45
C ALA A 584 21.64 -32.65 -10.12
N ARG A 585 21.95 -33.07 -8.88
CA ARG A 585 23.31 -33.41 -8.44
C ARG A 585 23.87 -34.61 -9.20
N LEU A 586 23.06 -35.64 -9.43
CA LEU A 586 23.44 -36.80 -10.23
C LEU A 586 23.76 -36.35 -11.68
N THR A 587 22.90 -35.53 -12.27
CA THR A 587 23.13 -34.97 -13.60
C THR A 587 24.42 -34.15 -13.67
N TRP A 588 24.73 -33.35 -12.64
CA TRP A 588 26.01 -32.62 -12.55
C TRP A 588 27.23 -33.54 -12.52
N THR A 589 27.17 -34.64 -11.77
CA THR A 589 28.26 -35.61 -11.72
C THR A 589 28.45 -36.35 -13.05
N LEU A 590 27.35 -36.74 -13.71
CA LEU A 590 27.40 -37.32 -15.06
C LEU A 590 27.97 -36.32 -16.07
N TRP A 591 27.56 -35.06 -16.00
CA TRP A 591 28.06 -34.01 -16.87
C TRP A 591 29.58 -33.85 -16.77
N GLY A 592 30.10 -33.90 -15.55
CA GLY A 592 31.54 -33.89 -15.29
C GLY A 592 32.29 -35.09 -15.83
N ALA A 593 31.76 -36.29 -15.57
CA ALA A 593 32.36 -37.53 -16.07
C ALA A 593 32.42 -37.53 -17.60
N THR A 594 31.36 -37.07 -18.27
CA THR A 594 31.33 -36.92 -19.73
C THR A 594 32.34 -35.89 -20.21
N THR A 595 32.48 -34.76 -19.51
CA THR A 595 33.48 -33.74 -19.87
C THR A 595 34.91 -34.28 -19.75
N VAL A 596 35.23 -35.04 -18.69
CA VAL A 596 36.53 -35.70 -18.53
C VAL A 596 36.78 -36.73 -19.64
N TRP A 597 35.75 -37.52 -19.99
CA TRP A 597 35.84 -38.49 -21.07
C TRP A 597 36.08 -37.83 -22.43
N MET A 598 35.38 -36.73 -22.74
CA MET A 598 35.59 -35.95 -23.97
C MET A 598 37.01 -35.39 -24.03
N THR A 599 37.53 -34.86 -22.91
CA THR A 599 38.93 -34.41 -22.82
C THR A 599 39.89 -35.57 -23.10
N TRP A 600 39.66 -36.74 -22.48
CA TRP A 600 40.50 -37.92 -22.71
C TRP A 600 40.46 -38.37 -24.18
N ALA A 601 39.29 -38.45 -24.78
CA ALA A 601 39.13 -38.93 -26.16
C ALA A 601 39.82 -38.02 -27.18
N ALA A 602 39.75 -36.71 -27.00
CA ALA A 602 40.25 -35.73 -27.97
C ALA A 602 41.65 -35.17 -27.66
N ALA A 603 42.20 -35.39 -26.47
CA ALA A 603 43.55 -34.94 -26.14
C ALA A 603 44.64 -35.76 -26.89
N PRO A 604 45.78 -35.12 -27.25
CA PRO A 604 46.94 -35.81 -27.83
C PRO A 604 47.44 -36.96 -26.95
N ALA A 605 47.90 -38.05 -27.57
CA ALA A 605 48.24 -39.30 -26.86
C ALA A 605 49.23 -39.11 -25.70
N THR A 606 50.21 -38.21 -25.83
CA THR A 606 51.23 -37.92 -24.81
C THR A 606 50.73 -37.03 -23.67
N ALA A 607 49.67 -36.23 -23.89
CA ALA A 607 49.11 -35.29 -22.91
C ALA A 607 47.73 -35.73 -22.36
N ARG A 608 47.20 -36.84 -22.86
CA ARG A 608 45.89 -37.39 -22.49
C ARG A 608 45.70 -37.63 -20.98
N PRO A 609 46.66 -38.26 -20.25
CA PRO A 609 46.47 -38.49 -18.81
C PRO A 609 46.55 -37.20 -17.99
N THR A 610 47.41 -36.26 -18.38
CA THR A 610 47.54 -34.98 -17.67
C THR A 610 46.33 -34.08 -17.92
N ALA A 611 45.82 -34.00 -19.15
CA ALA A 611 44.64 -33.22 -19.47
C ALA A 611 43.38 -33.75 -18.76
N ALA A 612 43.13 -35.06 -18.80
CA ALA A 612 41.98 -35.65 -18.13
C ALA A 612 42.07 -35.56 -16.60
N GLY A 613 43.27 -35.76 -16.02
CA GLY A 613 43.51 -35.59 -14.60
C GLY A 613 43.26 -34.15 -14.15
N LEU A 614 43.72 -33.17 -14.93
CA LEU A 614 43.47 -31.76 -14.66
C LEU A 614 41.97 -31.41 -14.76
N THR A 615 41.27 -31.90 -15.79
CA THR A 615 39.81 -31.73 -15.92
C THR A 615 39.08 -32.31 -14.71
N ALA A 616 39.48 -33.49 -14.23
CA ALA A 616 38.85 -34.12 -13.07
C ALA A 616 39.07 -33.30 -11.78
N ILE A 617 40.25 -32.73 -11.58
CA ILE A 617 40.54 -31.85 -10.43
C ILE A 617 39.69 -30.58 -10.49
N VAL A 618 39.65 -29.90 -11.64
CA VAL A 618 38.84 -28.68 -11.82
C VAL A 618 37.35 -28.98 -11.62
N TRP A 619 36.87 -30.11 -12.13
CA TRP A 619 35.49 -30.53 -11.92
C TRP A 619 35.20 -30.89 -10.46
N GLY A 620 36.16 -31.51 -9.77
CA GLY A 620 36.08 -31.83 -8.33
C GLY A 620 35.93 -30.58 -7.48
N ILE A 621 36.76 -29.56 -7.73
CA ILE A 621 36.68 -28.25 -7.06
C ILE A 621 35.33 -27.60 -7.32
N THR A 622 34.88 -27.59 -8.57
CA THR A 622 33.57 -27.01 -8.95
C THR A 622 32.40 -27.78 -8.31
N SER A 623 32.56 -29.10 -8.11
CA SER A 623 31.55 -29.95 -7.49
C SER A 623 31.37 -29.71 -6.00
N VAL A 624 32.32 -29.09 -5.30
CA VAL A 624 32.16 -28.69 -3.89
C VAL A 624 30.98 -27.73 -3.72
N ILE A 625 30.77 -26.84 -4.69
CA ILE A 625 29.67 -25.88 -4.67
C ILE A 625 28.34 -26.58 -5.01
N ALA A 626 28.33 -27.43 -6.04
CA ALA A 626 27.13 -28.13 -6.51
C ALA A 626 26.63 -29.22 -5.54
N LEU A 627 27.55 -29.89 -4.84
CA LEU A 627 27.26 -30.98 -3.91
C LEU A 627 27.17 -30.51 -2.44
N ASN A 628 27.22 -29.19 -2.20
CA ASN A 628 27.12 -28.65 -0.85
C ASN A 628 25.80 -29.09 -0.18
N GLY A 629 25.89 -29.71 0.99
CA GLY A 629 24.76 -30.26 1.76
C GLY A 629 24.46 -31.75 1.51
N VAL A 630 25.27 -32.48 0.76
CA VAL A 630 25.24 -33.96 0.75
C VAL A 630 25.93 -34.46 2.02
N GLY A 631 25.20 -34.58 3.12
CA GLY A 631 25.78 -35.05 4.39
C GLY A 631 25.04 -34.65 5.66
N THR A 632 23.99 -33.83 5.58
CA THR A 632 23.13 -33.61 6.75
C THR A 632 22.35 -34.90 7.03
N ARG A 633 22.77 -35.60 8.09
CA ARG A 633 22.11 -36.78 8.67
C ARG A 633 20.58 -36.58 8.70
N PRO A 634 19.77 -37.64 8.52
CA PRO A 634 18.34 -37.54 8.75
C PRO A 634 18.11 -37.03 10.18
N ARG A 635 17.69 -35.77 10.31
CA ARG A 635 17.24 -35.23 11.60
C ARG A 635 15.86 -35.82 11.82
N VAL A 636 15.80 -36.77 12.76
CA VAL A 636 14.54 -37.10 13.45
C VAL A 636 14.08 -35.81 14.10
N THR A 637 12.99 -35.24 13.58
CA THR A 637 12.39 -34.02 14.09
C THR A 637 11.59 -34.36 15.33
N THR A 638 12.21 -34.30 16.51
CA THR A 638 11.45 -34.12 17.76
C THR A 638 11.00 -32.66 17.78
N ILE A 639 9.69 -32.43 17.65
CA ILE A 639 9.07 -31.11 17.71
C ILE A 639 9.01 -30.71 19.18
N ASN A 640 9.91 -29.84 19.64
CA ASN A 640 9.72 -29.14 20.91
C ASN A 640 8.79 -27.94 20.68
N LEU A 641 7.56 -28.05 21.17
CA LEU A 641 6.49 -27.06 21.05
C LEU A 641 6.53 -25.94 22.11
N ILE A 642 7.63 -25.81 22.85
CA ILE A 642 7.78 -24.77 23.89
C ILE A 642 8.47 -23.58 23.24
N GLY A 643 7.67 -22.56 22.90
CA GLY A 643 8.18 -21.27 22.46
C GLY A 643 8.98 -20.58 23.56
N ASP A 644 10.11 -20.01 23.17
CA ASP A 644 11.01 -19.20 24.00
C ASP A 644 10.21 -18.20 24.86
N VAL A 645 10.22 -18.42 26.18
CA VAL A 645 9.74 -17.46 27.18
C VAL A 645 10.58 -16.18 27.05
N PRO A 646 9.98 -14.99 26.88
CA PRO A 646 10.74 -13.76 26.79
C PRO A 646 11.53 -13.54 28.10
N ALA A 647 12.84 -13.32 27.97
CA ALA A 647 13.82 -13.11 29.04
C ALA A 647 13.51 -11.94 30.01
N ALA A 648 12.38 -11.24 29.82
CA ALA A 648 11.86 -10.25 30.74
C ALA A 648 11.30 -10.86 32.04
N LEU A 649 10.79 -12.10 32.02
CA LEU A 649 10.26 -12.75 33.23
C LEU A 649 11.34 -13.31 34.16
N GLN A 650 12.54 -13.59 33.64
CA GLN A 650 13.63 -14.17 34.45
C GLN A 650 14.32 -13.14 35.36
N LYS A 651 14.10 -11.84 35.13
CA LYS A 651 14.64 -10.77 35.98
C LYS A 651 13.80 -10.47 37.24
N HIS A 652 12.53 -10.89 37.29
CA HIS A 652 11.71 -10.68 38.48
C HIS A 652 11.88 -11.79 39.53
N HIS A 653 12.32 -12.98 39.14
CA HIS A 653 12.45 -14.10 40.07
C HIS A 653 13.77 -14.13 40.86
N ALA A 654 14.74 -13.27 40.52
CA ALA A 654 16.02 -13.21 41.22
C ALA A 654 16.04 -12.22 42.41
N THR A 655 14.97 -11.45 42.63
CA THR A 655 14.95 -10.37 43.64
C THR A 655 14.11 -10.72 44.88
N ASP A 656 13.26 -11.74 44.82
CA ASP A 656 12.35 -12.10 45.93
C ASP A 656 12.65 -13.51 46.47
N THR A 657 13.87 -13.72 46.97
CA THR A 657 14.15 -14.87 47.84
C THR A 657 14.15 -14.38 49.29
N PRO A 658 13.11 -14.65 50.10
CA PRO A 658 13.14 -14.34 51.52
C PRO A 658 14.12 -15.27 52.22
N GLU A 659 15.01 -14.65 52.98
CA GLU A 659 16.00 -15.25 53.86
C GLU A 659 15.29 -16.07 54.95
N ASN A 660 15.65 -17.35 55.05
CA ASN A 660 15.17 -18.28 56.09
C ASN A 660 15.67 -17.83 57.48
N GLU A 661 14.73 -17.70 58.42
CA GLU A 661 14.98 -17.66 59.86
C GLU A 661 14.66 -19.06 60.44
N PRO A 662 15.58 -19.73 61.16
CA PRO A 662 15.34 -21.07 61.69
C PRO A 662 14.96 -21.09 63.18
N ASP A 663 14.25 -22.17 63.52
CA ASP A 663 14.20 -22.87 64.81
C ASP A 663 13.27 -22.39 65.93
N ALA A 664 12.18 -23.16 66.11
CA ALA A 664 11.67 -23.53 67.43
C ALA A 664 10.98 -24.91 67.38
N SER A 665 11.78 -25.98 67.46
CA SER A 665 11.39 -27.19 68.21
C SER A 665 11.28 -26.79 69.69
N GLY A 666 10.40 -27.28 70.55
CA GLY A 666 9.69 -28.55 70.62
C GLY A 666 9.54 -28.85 72.12
N SER A 667 8.31 -28.82 72.61
CA SER A 667 7.86 -29.21 73.96
C SER A 667 6.35 -29.09 73.89
N GLU A 668 5.48 -30.02 74.24
CA GLU A 668 5.48 -31.05 75.27
C GLU A 668 4.06 -31.67 75.10
N GLN A 669 3.82 -32.98 75.12
CA GLN A 669 3.37 -33.70 76.32
C GLN A 669 2.75 -35.04 75.85
N GLN A 670 3.09 -36.13 76.55
CA GLN A 670 2.18 -37.24 76.73
C GLN A 670 2.31 -37.78 78.16
N PRO A 671 1.21 -38.18 78.84
CA PRO A 671 1.13 -38.18 80.30
C PRO A 671 1.30 -39.57 80.90
N THR A 672 1.75 -39.62 82.15
CA THR A 672 1.39 -40.69 83.10
C THR A 672 1.28 -40.13 84.52
N THR A 673 0.08 -40.21 85.09
CA THR A 673 -0.22 -40.30 86.53
C THR A 673 0.10 -41.73 87.04
N PRO A 674 0.06 -42.05 88.35
CA PRO A 674 -0.12 -41.23 89.56
C PRO A 674 0.91 -41.49 90.69
N MET A 675 1.05 -40.53 91.62
CA MET A 675 0.70 -40.66 93.04
C MET A 675 0.60 -39.29 93.69
#